data_AF-A0A814SNF8-F1
#
_entry.id   AF-A0A814SNF8-F1
#
_cell.length_a   1.000
_cell.length_b   1.000
_cell.length_c   1.000
_cell.angle_alpha   90.00
_cell.angle_beta   90.00
_cell.angle_gamma   90.00
#
_symmetry.space_group_name_H-M   'P 1'
#
loop_
_entity.id
_entity.type
_entity.pdbx_description
1 polymer ?
#
loop_
_entity_poly.entity_id
_entity_poly.type
_entity_poly.pdbx_seq_one_letter_code
_entity_poly.pdbx_strand_id
1 'polypeptide(L)'
;MQRVLHFKSITEIIDMFICIRTRSYDDVIIILDNHQFPCNTLKKDWCIKMMKNRLTNKDVDENYLNRLSAGMDYFQVIYVYIWQRLLTIKERFIMFNNRMYMINGKVEFENEKIVLEYLDENNNLIKILDLESYILENNDISNIGEVISGDLDNYLKKCLDEYLTSLINQKKLKIPNNYKEFYKTQKFKWIHNAIEALNYQANIHYVVQENQIKPVDYYSTGIVQSSTNWSDGLHQFLQIKHNLKMTSETFTTNFLSNIGFINNYKNIYGLTGTLGSDKAKKVLKEVYNVDLVNVPSLRQKQYLDLETIVVQDETKWLEKICSTVLIETKKDRGILIISENIAHANRLGDLLKIRHRSTAIKLYTMNNMNQERHVEKILPGEIIIATNLAGRGTDIRTDDIEEFGGLHVILTFMPNNQRVEDQAFGRTARQGKRGTGLMILNSMNLIDYNQVNTKEVKLQRDIIESKILDEFQNNELKLIQIKDKLFKEFCRFLNDEIRCDIRSKQGYVQKTIELFKNVMPTVYETNILAAIEEQWAIFLRKLDDNIIKLDYAEEECRKLIVTLRKDYNEGNIIKNAYYHTVIANDIIVNEWSTHSSSKAKRALSHFEKAVQLDEASSGLIYSVYVNKVGPYSNPQETYHYYSLPVCRPQKIVSKELTLGEVLSGDRMAQSLYEITFNENIPNKLLCELLLETKDVQSLEKSIEEFYYFEFVVDDIPCRGFVGQVEETSIIPHTHNIYIIYVNISTKERTPTLLKDDGTSVSKLEYSYSAKWHETDTPYKLRAKYLSTTGFFPETLESRILKHDFNHVNDDDNPEGDNGWKIIHTDVFRFPNQRALFCSVLGE
;
A
#
# COMPACT_ATOMS: atom_id res chain seq x y z
N MET A 1 -13.47 23.11 13.22
CA MET A 1 -12.22 22.61 13.86
C MET A 1 -12.55 21.69 15.06
N GLN A 2 -13.18 20.53 14.81
CA GLN A 2 -13.33 19.43 15.77
C GLN A 2 -13.12 18.12 15.01
N ARG A 3 -11.91 17.55 15.09
CA ARG A 3 -11.59 16.23 14.52
C ARG A 3 -12.19 15.16 15.43
N VAL A 4 -13.44 14.79 15.18
CA VAL A 4 -14.13 13.74 15.95
C VAL A 4 -13.61 12.37 15.53
N LEU A 5 -12.48 11.96 16.11
CA LEU A 5 -12.29 10.57 16.43
C LEU A 5 -13.45 10.19 17.38
N HIS A 6 -14.40 9.38 16.91
CA HIS A 6 -15.35 8.71 17.80
C HIS A 6 -14.54 7.78 18.72
N PHE A 7 -14.20 8.34 19.89
CA PHE A 7 -13.77 7.62 21.07
C PHE A 7 -15.02 7.19 21.80
N LYS A 8 -15.14 5.88 22.00
CA LYS A 8 -16.26 5.34 22.74
C LYS A 8 -16.21 5.88 24.16
N SER A 9 -17.32 6.43 24.63
CA SER A 9 -17.53 6.51 26.07
C SER A 9 -17.55 5.09 26.65
N ILE A 10 -17.33 4.97 27.97
CA ILE A 10 -17.51 3.69 28.67
C ILE A 10 -18.94 3.14 28.41
N THR A 11 -19.94 4.01 28.35
CA THR A 11 -21.32 3.68 27.94
C THR A 11 -21.46 3.14 26.50
N GLU A 12 -20.74 3.66 25.51
CA GLU A 12 -20.76 3.10 24.13
C GLU A 12 -20.04 1.74 24.01
N ILE A 13 -19.08 1.45 24.90
CA ILE A 13 -18.51 0.11 25.02
C ILE A 13 -19.57 -0.85 25.58
N ILE A 14 -20.27 -0.43 26.63
CA ILE A 14 -21.35 -1.19 27.29
C ILE A 14 -22.50 -1.49 26.31
N ASP A 15 -23.04 -0.49 25.59
CA ASP A 15 -24.14 -0.69 24.63
C ASP A 15 -23.77 -1.69 23.52
N MET A 16 -22.52 -1.67 23.04
CA MET A 16 -22.05 -2.61 22.02
C MET A 16 -22.00 -4.06 22.55
N PHE A 17 -21.71 -4.26 23.84
CA PHE A 17 -21.73 -5.59 24.47
C PHE A 17 -23.14 -6.03 24.88
N ILE A 18 -24.02 -5.12 25.32
CA ILE A 18 -25.44 -5.41 25.59
C ILE A 18 -26.15 -5.87 24.31
N CYS A 19 -25.84 -5.27 23.15
CA CYS A 19 -26.42 -5.65 21.87
C CYS A 19 -26.04 -7.05 21.38
N ILE A 20 -25.01 -7.69 21.95
CA ILE A 20 -24.63 -9.09 21.67
C ILE A 20 -25.57 -10.07 22.42
N ARG A 21 -26.27 -9.62 23.46
CA ARG A 21 -26.93 -10.50 24.45
C ARG A 21 -28.40 -10.81 24.19
N THR A 22 -29.05 -10.18 23.21
CA THR A 22 -30.52 -10.18 23.04
C THR A 22 -31.06 -11.07 21.92
N ARG A 23 -30.26 -12.01 21.39
CA ARG A 23 -30.79 -13.10 20.54
C ARG A 23 -30.24 -14.45 21.01
N SER A 24 -31.15 -15.28 21.50
CA SER A 24 -30.88 -16.64 21.99
C SER A 24 -30.44 -17.56 20.87
N TYR A 25 -29.46 -18.42 21.16
CA TYR A 25 -29.30 -19.69 20.46
C TYR A 25 -30.52 -20.55 20.76
N ASP A 26 -31.27 -20.89 19.70
CA ASP A 26 -31.99 -22.15 19.47
C ASP A 26 -33.08 -21.89 18.42
N ASP A 27 -32.75 -22.04 17.12
CA ASP A 27 -33.59 -22.74 16.14
C ASP A 27 -33.04 -22.77 14.69
N VAL A 28 -33.33 -23.90 14.03
CA VAL A 28 -33.39 -24.15 12.57
C VAL A 28 -32.10 -24.22 11.71
N ILE A 29 -31.93 -25.43 11.18
CA ILE A 29 -31.12 -25.83 10.01
C ILE A 29 -32.01 -25.77 8.74
N ILE A 30 -31.45 -25.33 7.59
CA ILE A 30 -32.01 -25.34 6.20
C ILE A 30 -33.12 -24.30 5.88
N ILE A 31 -32.81 -23.34 5.00
CA ILE A 31 -33.45 -23.03 3.68
C ILE A 31 -32.74 -21.81 3.04
N LEU A 32 -32.66 -21.76 1.70
CA LEU A 32 -32.09 -20.67 0.89
C LEU A 32 -33.05 -19.48 0.69
N ASP A 33 -32.51 -18.36 0.23
CA ASP A 33 -33.21 -17.17 -0.31
C ASP A 33 -34.18 -16.41 0.62
N ASN A 34 -33.71 -15.27 1.17
CA ASN A 34 -34.21 -13.94 0.76
C ASN A 34 -33.46 -12.76 1.42
N HIS A 35 -33.64 -11.56 0.85
CA HIS A 35 -33.03 -10.30 1.25
C HIS A 35 -33.26 -9.90 2.73
N GLN A 36 -32.18 -9.62 3.48
CA GLN A 36 -32.03 -8.45 4.38
C GLN A 36 -30.61 -8.35 4.98
N PHE A 37 -30.08 -7.14 5.07
CA PHE A 37 -28.83 -6.75 5.76
C PHE A 37 -29.16 -5.70 6.85
N PRO A 38 -28.28 -5.39 7.83
CA PRO A 38 -27.08 -6.11 8.29
C PRO A 38 -27.01 -6.27 9.84
N CYS A 39 -26.15 -7.17 10.34
CA CYS A 39 -25.52 -6.99 11.66
C CYS A 39 -24.06 -7.51 11.61
N ASN A 40 -23.14 -6.80 12.28
CA ASN A 40 -21.74 -6.70 11.83
C ASN A 40 -20.72 -7.45 12.73
N THR A 41 -21.19 -8.32 13.64
CA THR A 41 -20.37 -8.86 14.75
C THR A 41 -19.67 -10.20 14.47
N LEU A 42 -19.99 -10.88 13.36
CA LEU A 42 -19.31 -12.12 12.94
C LEU A 42 -17.96 -11.90 12.23
N LYS A 43 -17.55 -10.63 12.03
CA LYS A 43 -16.30 -10.31 11.31
C LYS A 43 -15.03 -10.48 12.15
N LYS A 44 -15.08 -10.45 13.50
CA LYS A 44 -13.87 -10.48 14.32
C LYS A 44 -13.11 -11.80 14.16
N ASP A 45 -13.80 -12.92 14.31
CA ASP A 45 -13.21 -14.25 14.08
C ASP A 45 -12.92 -14.53 12.61
N TRP A 46 -13.75 -14.07 11.66
CA TRP A 46 -13.47 -14.33 10.24
C TRP A 46 -12.27 -13.53 9.72
N CYS A 47 -12.04 -12.30 10.22
CA CYS A 47 -10.82 -11.55 9.90
C CYS A 47 -9.58 -12.24 10.49
N ILE A 48 -9.62 -12.64 11.76
CA ILE A 48 -8.51 -13.36 12.39
C ILE A 48 -8.28 -14.72 11.69
N LYS A 49 -9.34 -15.45 11.34
CA LYS A 49 -9.26 -16.79 10.71
C LYS A 49 -8.92 -16.74 9.23
N MET A 50 -9.24 -15.66 8.50
CA MET A 50 -8.83 -15.50 7.10
C MET A 50 -7.45 -14.84 6.95
N MET A 51 -7.06 -13.92 7.84
CA MET A 51 -5.66 -13.48 7.95
C MET A 51 -4.78 -14.63 8.41
N LYS A 52 -5.19 -15.42 9.42
CA LYS A 52 -4.53 -16.69 9.75
C LYS A 52 -4.51 -17.62 8.54
N ASN A 53 -5.62 -17.98 7.89
CA ASN A 53 -5.58 -18.90 6.74
C ASN A 53 -4.72 -18.43 5.54
N ARG A 54 -4.37 -17.13 5.41
CA ARG A 54 -3.35 -16.65 4.46
C ARG A 54 -1.90 -16.65 5.01
N LEU A 55 -1.72 -16.73 6.32
CA LEU A 55 -0.44 -16.76 7.06
C LEU A 55 -0.14 -18.13 7.71
N THR A 56 -1.08 -19.09 7.70
CA THR A 56 -1.01 -20.36 8.46
C THR A 56 -1.24 -21.60 7.60
N ASN A 57 -0.78 -21.58 6.36
CA ASN A 57 -0.34 -22.82 5.71
C ASN A 57 1.14 -23.03 6.04
N LYS A 58 1.40 -23.59 7.23
CA LYS A 58 2.70 -23.99 7.83
C LYS A 58 3.75 -22.87 7.93
N ASP A 59 4.07 -22.46 9.17
CA ASP A 59 5.29 -21.75 9.59
C ASP A 59 6.04 -20.98 8.50
N VAL A 60 5.36 -20.04 7.82
CA VAL A 60 5.99 -19.18 6.83
C VAL A 60 6.85 -18.19 7.61
N ASP A 61 8.15 -18.45 7.65
CA ASP A 61 9.16 -17.60 8.27
C ASP A 61 8.89 -16.13 7.92
N GLU A 62 8.77 -15.25 8.93
CA GLU A 62 8.48 -13.83 8.72
C GLU A 62 9.60 -13.15 7.87
N ASN A 63 10.79 -13.77 7.82
CA ASN A 63 11.87 -13.36 6.92
C ASN A 63 11.66 -13.78 5.44
N TYR A 64 10.74 -14.70 5.14
CA TYR A 64 10.49 -15.23 3.79
C TYR A 64 9.63 -14.27 2.94
N LEU A 65 8.61 -13.66 3.54
CA LEU A 65 7.82 -12.58 2.91
C LEU A 65 8.69 -11.35 2.55
N ASN A 66 9.74 -11.10 3.36
CA ASN A 66 10.75 -10.08 3.09
C ASN A 66 11.70 -10.42 1.91
N ARG A 67 11.72 -11.67 1.40
CA ARG A 67 12.57 -12.11 0.28
C ARG A 67 11.83 -12.19 -1.06
N LEU A 68 10.51 -12.39 -1.05
CA LEU A 68 9.71 -12.59 -2.28
C LEU A 68 9.03 -11.31 -2.82
N SER A 69 9.09 -10.20 -2.08
CA SER A 69 8.42 -8.94 -2.47
C SER A 69 9.34 -8.05 -3.32
N ALA A 70 9.17 -8.12 -4.64
CA ALA A 70 9.88 -7.24 -5.58
C ALA A 70 9.27 -5.83 -5.61
N GLY A 71 10.11 -4.79 -5.55
CA GLY A 71 9.69 -3.40 -5.72
C GLY A 71 8.88 -2.83 -4.54
N MET A 72 7.92 -1.96 -4.85
CA MET A 72 7.09 -1.24 -3.86
C MET A 72 6.22 -2.15 -2.98
N ASP A 73 6.02 -3.42 -3.37
CA ASP A 73 5.26 -4.39 -2.58
C ASP A 73 5.92 -4.73 -1.25
N TYR A 74 7.24 -4.51 -1.13
CA TYR A 74 7.96 -4.62 0.15
C TYR A 74 7.32 -3.78 1.26
N PHE A 75 6.78 -2.59 0.92
CA PHE A 75 6.19 -1.67 1.90
C PHE A 75 4.80 -2.09 2.40
N GLN A 76 4.14 -3.06 1.77
CA GLN A 76 2.84 -3.57 2.24
C GLN A 76 2.93 -4.09 3.69
N VAL A 77 4.04 -4.74 4.03
CA VAL A 77 4.33 -5.22 5.39
C VAL A 77 4.39 -4.07 6.40
N ILE A 78 4.96 -2.92 6.01
CA ILE A 78 5.06 -1.72 6.85
C ILE A 78 3.65 -1.13 7.09
N TYR A 79 2.79 -1.07 6.08
CA TYR A 79 1.41 -0.61 6.25
C TYR A 79 0.62 -1.50 7.24
N VAL A 80 0.80 -2.83 7.17
CA VAL A 80 0.18 -3.75 8.12
C VAL A 80 0.66 -3.50 9.55
N TYR A 81 1.97 -3.36 9.78
CA TYR A 81 2.51 -3.06 11.11
C TYR A 81 2.03 -1.72 11.67
N ILE A 82 2.03 -0.65 10.86
CA ILE A 82 1.50 0.67 11.27
C ILE A 82 0.02 0.54 11.65
N TRP A 83 -0.79 -0.09 10.80
CA TRP A 83 -2.24 -0.19 11.02
C TRP A 83 -2.60 -1.05 12.24
N GLN A 84 -1.95 -2.20 12.41
CA GLN A 84 -2.14 -3.04 13.60
C GLN A 84 -1.78 -2.29 14.88
N ARG A 85 -0.60 -1.64 14.92
CA ARG A 85 -0.15 -0.88 16.10
C ARG A 85 -1.08 0.28 16.41
N LEU A 86 -1.56 1.00 15.39
CA LEU A 86 -2.50 2.10 15.52
C LEU A 86 -3.84 1.64 16.11
N LEU A 87 -4.38 0.50 15.68
CA LEU A 87 -5.59 -0.08 16.28
C LEU A 87 -5.36 -0.49 17.74
N THR A 88 -4.24 -1.16 18.05
CA THR A 88 -3.89 -1.54 19.43
C THR A 88 -3.73 -0.34 20.37
N ILE A 89 -3.17 0.78 19.87
CA ILE A 89 -3.08 2.03 20.65
C ILE A 89 -4.49 2.64 20.83
N LYS A 90 -5.33 2.65 19.78
CA LYS A 90 -6.69 3.21 19.85
C LYS A 90 -7.56 2.50 20.90
N GLU A 91 -7.42 1.19 21.06
CA GLU A 91 -8.16 0.40 22.06
C GLU A 91 -7.73 0.68 23.52
N ARG A 92 -6.64 1.43 23.74
CA ARG A 92 -6.11 1.77 25.08
C ARG A 92 -6.41 3.19 25.54
N PHE A 93 -7.15 3.98 24.77
CA PHE A 93 -7.52 5.33 25.20
C PHE A 93 -8.79 5.34 26.04
N ILE A 94 -8.73 5.93 27.22
CA ILE A 94 -9.88 6.25 28.07
C ILE A 94 -9.96 7.76 28.30
N MET A 95 -11.19 8.27 28.35
CA MET A 95 -11.50 9.64 28.75
C MET A 95 -11.99 9.64 30.20
N PHE A 96 -11.32 10.39 31.08
CA PHE A 96 -11.63 10.49 32.51
C PHE A 96 -11.37 11.90 33.00
N ASN A 97 -12.28 12.48 33.80
CA ASN A 97 -12.17 13.85 34.32
C ASN A 97 -11.77 14.91 33.27
N ASN A 98 -12.37 14.83 32.07
CA ASN A 98 -12.10 15.69 30.92
C ASN A 98 -10.65 15.66 30.39
N ARG A 99 -9.88 14.62 30.74
CA ARG A 99 -8.53 14.33 30.24
C ARG A 99 -8.53 12.96 29.56
N MET A 100 -7.56 12.75 28.66
CA MET A 100 -7.40 11.49 27.94
C MET A 100 -6.14 10.78 28.43
N TYR A 101 -6.30 9.50 28.74
CA TYR A 101 -5.26 8.63 29.29
C TYR A 101 -4.97 7.49 28.33
N MET A 102 -3.70 7.13 28.18
CA MET A 102 -3.24 5.93 27.49
C MET A 102 -2.98 4.85 28.53
N ILE A 103 -3.79 3.79 28.56
CA ILE A 103 -3.68 2.72 29.54
C ILE A 103 -2.40 1.90 29.29
N ASN A 104 -1.59 1.78 30.33
CA ASN A 104 -0.50 0.83 30.38
C ASN A 104 -1.07 -0.56 30.63
N GLY A 105 -0.77 -1.53 29.76
CA GLY A 105 -1.23 -2.92 29.92
C GLY A 105 -2.06 -3.49 28.77
N LYS A 106 -2.76 -4.58 29.06
CA LYS A 106 -3.64 -5.34 28.16
C LYS A 106 -5.06 -5.31 28.73
N VAL A 107 -6.01 -4.83 27.93
CA VAL A 107 -7.44 -4.81 28.28
C VAL A 107 -8.10 -6.06 27.70
N GLU A 108 -8.76 -6.85 28.54
CA GLU A 108 -9.56 -8.01 28.16
C GLU A 108 -10.98 -7.90 28.72
N PHE A 109 -11.88 -8.76 28.23
CA PHE A 109 -13.26 -8.82 28.69
C PHE A 109 -13.53 -10.24 29.20
N GLU A 110 -13.52 -10.40 30.53
CA GLU A 110 -13.75 -11.68 31.21
C GLU A 110 -14.95 -11.53 32.15
N ASN A 111 -15.87 -12.51 32.15
CA ASN A 111 -17.00 -12.56 33.07
C ASN A 111 -17.83 -11.25 33.16
N GLU A 112 -18.14 -10.66 32.02
CA GLU A 112 -18.93 -9.41 31.87
C GLU A 112 -18.24 -8.14 32.39
N LYS A 113 -16.97 -8.23 32.78
CA LYS A 113 -16.19 -7.10 33.31
C LYS A 113 -14.99 -6.79 32.43
N ILE A 114 -14.61 -5.52 32.40
CA ILE A 114 -13.40 -5.06 31.74
C ILE A 114 -12.23 -5.31 32.69
N VAL A 115 -11.31 -6.19 32.27
CA VAL A 115 -10.13 -6.60 33.01
C VAL A 115 -8.92 -5.87 32.45
N LEU A 116 -8.07 -5.31 33.30
CA LEU A 116 -6.80 -4.70 32.93
C LEU A 116 -5.64 -5.43 33.59
N GLU A 117 -4.75 -6.00 32.77
CA GLU A 117 -3.46 -6.56 33.21
C GLU A 117 -2.33 -5.59 32.84
N TYR A 118 -1.63 -5.05 33.83
CA TYR A 118 -0.53 -4.09 33.62
C TYR A 118 0.70 -4.44 34.46
N LEU A 119 1.84 -3.87 34.07
CA LEU A 119 3.08 -3.94 34.85
C LEU A 119 3.25 -2.62 35.61
N ASP A 120 3.41 -2.72 36.92
CA ASP A 120 3.74 -1.61 37.81
C ASP A 120 5.18 -1.10 37.57
N GLU A 121 5.55 0.05 38.13
CA GLU A 121 6.92 0.61 38.07
C GLU A 121 8.00 -0.38 38.53
N ASN A 122 7.61 -1.32 39.40
CA ASN A 122 8.46 -2.40 39.92
C ASN A 122 8.46 -3.69 39.06
N ASN A 123 7.93 -3.67 37.84
CA ASN A 123 7.72 -4.83 36.96
C ASN A 123 6.80 -5.94 37.52
N ASN A 124 5.98 -5.63 38.52
CA ASN A 124 4.99 -6.56 39.06
C ASN A 124 3.72 -6.59 38.19
N LEU A 125 3.23 -7.78 37.85
CA LEU A 125 1.98 -7.94 37.11
C LEU A 125 0.78 -7.68 38.04
N ILE A 126 0.04 -6.60 37.79
CA ILE A 126 -1.19 -6.25 38.50
C ILE A 126 -2.39 -6.51 37.58
N LYS A 127 -3.37 -7.28 38.07
CA LYS A 127 -4.63 -7.59 37.37
C LYS A 127 -5.80 -6.92 38.07
N ILE A 128 -6.35 -5.87 37.46
CA ILE A 128 -7.60 -5.23 37.87
C ILE A 128 -8.75 -6.01 37.25
N LEU A 129 -9.59 -6.64 38.07
CA LEU A 129 -10.71 -7.49 37.64
C LEU A 129 -11.96 -6.71 37.21
N ASP A 130 -12.04 -5.43 37.55
CA ASP A 130 -13.15 -4.54 37.22
C ASP A 130 -12.62 -3.11 37.04
N LEU A 131 -12.27 -2.76 35.81
CA LEU A 131 -11.71 -1.45 35.48
C LEU A 131 -12.75 -0.33 35.67
N GLU A 132 -14.04 -0.59 35.49
CA GLU A 132 -15.10 0.41 35.63
C GLU A 132 -15.30 0.80 37.09
N SER A 133 -15.42 -0.20 37.98
CA SER A 133 -15.50 0.01 39.42
C SER A 133 -14.21 0.68 39.95
N TYR A 134 -13.03 0.26 39.48
CA TYR A 134 -11.75 0.87 39.86
C TYR A 134 -11.64 2.35 39.47
N ILE A 135 -12.13 2.74 38.29
CA ILE A 135 -12.15 4.14 37.82
C ILE A 135 -13.19 4.98 38.61
N LEU A 136 -14.29 4.38 39.06
CA LEU A 136 -15.30 5.05 39.88
C LEU A 136 -14.84 5.25 41.34
N GLU A 137 -14.05 4.33 41.88
CA GLU A 137 -13.53 4.40 43.27
C GLU A 137 -12.28 5.28 43.41
N ASN A 138 -11.46 5.41 42.36
CA ASN A 138 -10.20 6.16 42.40
C ASN A 138 -10.27 7.49 41.64
N ASN A 139 -10.11 8.60 42.37
CA ASN A 139 -10.07 9.96 41.78
C ASN A 139 -8.82 10.24 40.92
N ASP A 140 -7.77 9.43 41.04
CA ASP A 140 -6.54 9.52 40.24
C ASP A 140 -6.23 8.16 39.62
N ILE A 141 -6.05 8.14 38.30
CA ILE A 141 -5.77 6.95 37.49
C ILE A 141 -4.37 7.00 36.85
N SER A 142 -3.49 7.90 37.31
CA SER A 142 -2.12 8.02 36.82
C SER A 142 -1.29 6.73 37.02
N ASN A 143 -1.68 5.88 37.98
CA ASN A 143 -1.04 4.58 38.24
C ASN A 143 -1.29 3.53 37.14
N ILE A 144 -2.35 3.68 36.34
CA ILE A 144 -2.76 2.72 35.30
C ILE A 144 -2.55 3.23 33.87
N GLY A 145 -2.16 4.50 33.69
CA GLY A 145 -1.98 5.07 32.36
C GLY A 145 -1.40 6.48 32.33
N GLU A 146 -0.73 6.80 31.23
CA GLU A 146 -0.11 8.09 31.00
C GLU A 146 -1.14 9.15 30.60
N VAL A 147 -1.05 10.36 31.18
CA VAL A 147 -1.84 11.53 30.74
C VAL A 147 -1.30 12.02 29.40
N ILE A 148 -2.15 12.08 28.38
CA ILE A 148 -1.77 12.61 27.06
C ILE A 148 -1.77 14.14 27.14
N SER A 149 -0.57 14.72 27.30
CA SER A 149 -0.36 16.16 27.34
C SER A 149 -0.08 16.73 25.94
N GLY A 150 -1.12 17.22 25.28
CA GLY A 150 -1.03 17.93 23.99
C GLY A 150 -1.98 17.38 22.92
N ASP A 151 -1.63 17.64 21.66
CA ASP A 151 -2.37 17.14 20.49
C ASP A 151 -2.17 15.62 20.32
N LEU A 152 -3.28 14.88 20.36
CA LEU A 152 -3.32 13.43 20.19
C LEU A 152 -2.67 12.98 18.87
N ASP A 153 -2.88 13.71 17.78
CA ASP A 153 -2.33 13.31 16.48
C ASP A 153 -0.79 13.27 16.53
N ASN A 154 -0.17 14.12 17.35
CA ASN A 154 1.29 14.14 17.53
C ASN A 154 1.77 13.06 18.50
N TYR A 155 1.00 12.73 19.54
CA TYR A 155 1.27 11.57 20.40
C TYR A 155 1.25 10.26 19.58
N LEU A 156 0.20 10.06 18.77
CA LEU A 156 0.07 8.90 17.88
C LEU A 156 1.23 8.80 16.87
N LYS A 157 1.62 9.92 16.25
CA LYS A 157 2.78 9.96 15.34
C LYS A 157 4.05 9.49 16.03
N LYS A 158 4.35 10.00 17.24
CA LYS A 158 5.54 9.62 18.02
C LYS A 158 5.55 8.12 18.37
N CYS A 159 4.45 7.60 18.92
CA CYS A 159 4.36 6.20 19.32
C CYS A 159 4.48 5.21 18.14
N LEU A 160 4.00 5.58 16.95
CA LEU A 160 4.18 4.79 15.73
C LEU A 160 5.61 4.86 15.20
N ASP A 161 6.27 6.01 15.31
CA ASP A 161 7.65 6.21 14.86
C ASP A 161 8.65 5.40 15.70
N GLU A 162 8.49 5.44 17.02
CA GLU A 162 9.28 4.66 17.97
C GLU A 162 9.07 3.16 17.77
N TYR A 163 7.81 2.73 17.52
CA TYR A 163 7.50 1.33 17.24
C TYR A 163 8.20 0.82 15.97
N LEU A 164 8.12 1.53 14.85
CA LEU A 164 8.81 1.15 13.61
C LEU A 164 10.34 1.12 13.80
N THR A 165 10.89 2.11 14.51
CA THR A 165 12.31 2.16 14.83
C THR A 165 12.75 0.96 15.68
N SER A 166 11.91 0.51 16.63
CA SER A 166 12.17 -0.69 17.43
C SER A 166 12.17 -1.98 16.60
N LEU A 167 11.28 -2.11 15.60
CA LEU A 167 11.23 -3.28 14.71
C LEU A 167 12.47 -3.40 13.83
N ILE A 168 13.00 -2.26 13.33
CA ILE A 168 14.22 -2.20 12.54
C ILE A 168 15.44 -2.55 13.41
N ASN A 169 15.54 -1.97 14.61
CA ASN A 169 16.63 -2.25 15.54
C ASN A 169 16.65 -3.72 16.02
N GLN A 170 15.48 -4.33 16.21
CA GLN A 170 15.32 -5.76 16.53
C GLN A 170 15.55 -6.69 15.31
N LYS A 171 15.92 -6.16 14.14
CA LYS A 171 16.07 -6.89 12.86
C LYS A 171 14.82 -7.65 12.38
N LYS A 172 13.63 -7.35 12.93
CA LYS A 172 12.34 -7.93 12.50
C LYS A 172 11.85 -7.36 11.16
N LEU A 173 12.27 -6.14 10.83
CA LEU A 173 11.99 -5.47 9.56
C LEU A 173 13.30 -5.10 8.85
N LYS A 174 13.63 -5.77 7.75
CA LYS A 174 14.88 -5.59 6.99
C LYS A 174 14.67 -4.76 5.72
N ILE A 175 14.65 -3.44 5.87
CA ILE A 175 14.50 -2.51 4.72
C ILE A 175 15.73 -2.62 3.78
N PRO A 176 15.54 -2.93 2.49
CA PRO A 176 16.64 -3.00 1.51
C PRO A 176 17.40 -1.67 1.37
N ASN A 177 18.71 -1.73 1.10
CA ASN A 177 19.58 -0.55 1.13
C ASN A 177 19.17 0.55 0.13
N ASN A 178 18.79 0.17 -1.09
CA ASN A 178 18.25 1.06 -2.12
C ASN A 178 16.98 1.81 -1.68
N TYR A 179 16.17 1.20 -0.81
CA TYR A 179 14.92 1.75 -0.30
C TYR A 179 15.05 2.49 1.04
N LYS A 180 16.21 2.48 1.70
CA LYS A 180 16.39 3.12 3.03
C LYS A 180 16.12 4.62 3.02
N GLU A 181 16.58 5.35 2.00
CA GLU A 181 16.40 6.80 1.94
C GLU A 181 14.94 7.16 1.64
N PHE A 182 14.32 6.46 0.70
CA PHE A 182 12.89 6.58 0.43
C PHE A 182 12.05 6.31 1.68
N TYR A 183 12.35 5.23 2.41
CA TYR A 183 11.69 4.90 3.67
C TYR A 183 11.78 6.04 4.69
N LYS A 184 12.96 6.62 4.91
CA LYS A 184 13.12 7.73 5.88
C LYS A 184 12.22 8.92 5.54
N THR A 185 12.15 9.30 4.27
CA THR A 185 11.31 10.42 3.81
C THR A 185 9.82 10.09 3.92
N GLN A 186 9.44 8.87 3.52
CA GLN A 186 8.03 8.49 3.36
C GLN A 186 7.38 8.00 4.67
N LYS A 187 8.16 7.48 5.64
CA LYS A 187 7.69 6.97 6.94
C LYS A 187 6.70 7.91 7.63
N PHE A 188 7.04 9.19 7.75
CA PHE A 188 6.22 10.19 8.45
C PHE A 188 4.87 10.43 7.75
N LYS A 189 4.84 10.35 6.41
CA LYS A 189 3.63 10.51 5.59
C LYS A 189 2.71 9.29 5.73
N TRP A 190 3.26 8.08 5.72
CA TRP A 190 2.50 6.86 5.99
C TRP A 190 1.91 6.87 7.41
N ILE A 191 2.68 7.27 8.43
CA ILE A 191 2.18 7.40 9.81
C ILE A 191 1.03 8.42 9.87
N HIS A 192 1.20 9.60 9.27
CA HIS A 192 0.15 10.63 9.17
C HIS A 192 -1.13 10.08 8.52
N ASN A 193 -0.98 9.42 7.36
CA ASN A 193 -2.11 8.95 6.58
C ASN A 193 -2.78 7.70 7.13
N ALA A 194 -2.10 6.91 7.96
CA ALA A 194 -2.74 5.87 8.76
C ALA A 194 -3.72 6.47 9.78
N ILE A 195 -3.33 7.57 10.43
CA ILE A 195 -4.19 8.30 11.37
C ILE A 195 -5.37 8.94 10.62
N GLU A 196 -5.13 9.63 9.51
CA GLU A 196 -6.21 10.19 8.68
C GLU A 196 -7.16 9.11 8.14
N ALA A 197 -6.64 7.93 7.76
CA ALA A 197 -7.46 6.80 7.32
C ALA A 197 -8.43 6.30 8.40
N LEU A 198 -8.18 6.52 9.71
CA LEU A 198 -9.18 6.27 10.76
C LEU A 198 -10.35 7.25 10.66
N ASN A 199 -10.07 8.53 10.43
CA ASN A 199 -11.04 9.63 10.35
C ASN A 199 -11.91 9.55 9.08
N TYR A 200 -11.34 9.06 7.98
CA TYR A 200 -12.03 8.94 6.68
C TYR A 200 -13.22 7.95 6.74
N GLN A 201 -14.42 8.44 6.45
CA GLN A 201 -15.67 7.66 6.50
C GLN A 201 -16.20 7.28 5.11
N ALA A 202 -16.67 6.03 4.97
CA ALA A 202 -17.35 5.57 3.76
C ALA A 202 -18.69 6.30 3.58
N ASN A 203 -19.11 6.51 2.33
CA ASN A 203 -20.25 7.32 1.90
C ASN A 203 -20.15 8.84 2.23
N ILE A 204 -18.98 9.29 2.71
CA ILE A 204 -18.66 10.72 2.99
C ILE A 204 -17.32 11.14 2.38
N HIS A 205 -16.32 10.26 2.29
CA HIS A 205 -15.01 10.55 1.68
C HIS A 205 -14.70 9.63 0.48
N TYR A 206 -15.24 8.41 0.51
CA TYR A 206 -15.12 7.41 -0.55
C TYR A 206 -16.37 6.52 -0.56
N VAL A 207 -16.57 5.79 -1.64
CA VAL A 207 -17.48 4.63 -1.69
C VAL A 207 -16.67 3.34 -1.84
N VAL A 208 -17.23 2.23 -1.36
CA VAL A 208 -16.68 0.89 -1.58
C VAL A 208 -17.55 0.20 -2.63
N GLN A 209 -16.96 -0.10 -3.79
CA GLN A 209 -17.65 -0.73 -4.92
C GLN A 209 -16.72 -1.75 -5.57
N GLU A 210 -17.26 -2.90 -5.99
CA GLU A 210 -16.49 -3.93 -6.72
C GLU A 210 -15.22 -4.38 -5.97
N ASN A 211 -15.29 -4.39 -4.63
CA ASN A 211 -14.15 -4.63 -3.71
C ASN A 211 -12.97 -3.65 -3.88
N GLN A 212 -13.25 -2.42 -4.34
CA GLN A 212 -12.29 -1.32 -4.46
C GLN A 212 -12.77 -0.07 -3.69
N ILE A 213 -11.81 0.73 -3.22
CA ILE A 213 -12.05 2.06 -2.66
C ILE A 213 -12.10 3.06 -3.82
N LYS A 214 -13.17 3.85 -3.95
CA LYS A 214 -13.28 4.92 -4.96
C LYS A 214 -13.47 6.27 -4.26
N PRO A 215 -12.53 7.22 -4.37
CA PRO A 215 -12.66 8.56 -3.79
C PRO A 215 -13.91 9.29 -4.28
N VAL A 216 -14.45 10.20 -3.48
CA VAL A 216 -15.57 11.07 -3.88
C VAL A 216 -15.33 12.50 -3.42
N ASP A 217 -15.37 13.45 -4.35
CA ASP A 217 -15.23 14.88 -4.10
C ASP A 217 -16.59 15.52 -3.75
N TYR A 218 -17.16 15.21 -2.58
CA TYR A 218 -18.47 15.77 -2.17
C TYR A 218 -18.46 17.30 -2.05
N TYR A 219 -17.33 17.86 -1.60
CA TYR A 219 -17.17 19.29 -1.34
C TYR A 219 -17.26 20.17 -2.58
N SER A 220 -16.88 19.66 -3.77
CA SER A 220 -16.83 20.46 -5.00
C SER A 220 -17.74 19.96 -6.12
N THR A 221 -17.87 18.64 -6.31
CA THR A 221 -18.58 18.08 -7.47
C THR A 221 -19.56 16.94 -7.17
N GLY A 222 -19.38 16.20 -6.08
CA GLY A 222 -20.05 14.93 -5.76
C GLY A 222 -19.60 13.74 -6.61
N ILE A 223 -18.56 13.87 -7.46
CA ILE A 223 -18.18 12.84 -8.44
C ILE A 223 -17.37 11.73 -7.79
N VAL A 224 -17.78 10.48 -8.05
CA VAL A 224 -17.01 9.27 -7.73
C VAL A 224 -15.85 9.16 -8.73
N GLN A 225 -14.63 9.31 -8.22
CA GLN A 225 -13.41 9.29 -9.01
C GLN A 225 -12.91 7.85 -9.18
N SER A 226 -13.62 7.04 -9.97
CA SER A 226 -13.39 5.60 -10.13
C SER A 226 -11.98 5.19 -10.59
N SER A 227 -11.21 6.12 -11.18
CA SER A 227 -9.84 5.88 -11.67
C SER A 227 -8.77 6.62 -10.85
N THR A 228 -9.12 7.12 -9.67
CA THR A 228 -8.21 7.89 -8.81
C THR A 228 -7.90 7.11 -7.53
N ASN A 229 -6.62 7.00 -7.22
CA ASN A 229 -6.13 6.47 -5.95
C ASN A 229 -5.44 7.61 -5.17
N TRP A 230 -5.55 7.60 -3.84
CA TRP A 230 -4.74 8.47 -3.00
C TRP A 230 -3.31 7.92 -2.91
N SER A 231 -2.32 8.81 -2.92
CA SER A 231 -0.92 8.45 -2.70
C SER A 231 -0.59 8.30 -1.20
N ASP A 232 0.68 8.13 -0.88
CA ASP A 232 1.22 8.29 0.48
C ASP A 232 0.63 7.28 1.48
N GLY A 233 0.35 6.06 1.00
CA GLY A 233 -0.23 4.97 1.77
C GLY A 233 -1.72 5.13 2.14
N LEU A 234 -2.33 6.30 1.96
CA LEU A 234 -3.71 6.57 2.40
C LEU A 234 -4.71 5.58 1.79
N HIS A 235 -4.59 5.31 0.49
CA HIS A 235 -5.46 4.35 -0.19
C HIS A 235 -5.24 2.92 0.32
N GLN A 236 -4.00 2.52 0.61
CA GLN A 236 -3.66 1.22 1.20
C GLN A 236 -4.23 1.06 2.62
N PHE A 237 -4.14 2.08 3.47
CA PHE A 237 -4.77 2.04 4.79
C PHE A 237 -6.30 1.94 4.71
N LEU A 238 -6.94 2.59 3.74
CA LEU A 238 -8.38 2.44 3.49
C LEU A 238 -8.75 1.05 2.94
N GLN A 239 -7.89 0.43 2.12
CA GLN A 239 -8.05 -0.97 1.70
C GLN A 239 -7.95 -1.91 2.91
N ILE A 240 -6.96 -1.72 3.81
CA ILE A 240 -6.83 -2.51 5.05
C ILE A 240 -8.05 -2.31 5.95
N LYS A 241 -8.53 -1.06 6.13
CA LYS A 241 -9.73 -0.71 6.92
C LYS A 241 -11.00 -1.47 6.48
N HIS A 242 -11.09 -1.81 5.19
CA HIS A 242 -12.22 -2.57 4.61
C HIS A 242 -11.89 -4.03 4.30
N ASN A 243 -10.73 -4.54 4.71
CA ASN A 243 -10.23 -5.89 4.41
C ASN A 243 -10.18 -6.23 2.90
N LEU A 244 -9.88 -5.23 2.06
CA LEU A 244 -9.74 -5.39 0.62
C LEU A 244 -8.33 -5.89 0.25
N LYS A 245 -8.16 -6.37 -0.99
CA LYS A 245 -6.82 -6.70 -1.50
C LYS A 245 -5.99 -5.42 -1.57
N MET A 246 -4.83 -5.42 -0.92
CA MET A 246 -3.91 -4.29 -0.97
C MET A 246 -3.27 -4.16 -2.36
N THR A 247 -3.14 -2.93 -2.84
CA THR A 247 -2.39 -2.59 -4.06
C THR A 247 -1.10 -1.85 -3.71
N SER A 248 -0.04 -2.06 -4.49
CA SER A 248 1.23 -1.33 -4.40
C SER A 248 1.01 0.19 -4.42
N GLU A 249 1.87 0.96 -3.74
CA GLU A 249 1.87 2.42 -3.89
C GLU A 249 2.42 2.81 -5.27
N THR A 250 1.71 3.69 -5.99
CA THR A 250 2.05 4.12 -7.36
C THR A 250 2.49 5.57 -7.40
N PHE A 251 3.58 5.89 -8.11
CA PHE A 251 4.02 7.27 -8.32
C PHE A 251 3.42 7.89 -9.58
N THR A 252 3.37 9.24 -9.60
CA THR A 252 2.97 10.00 -10.78
C THR A 252 4.14 10.13 -11.75
N THR A 253 4.12 9.35 -12.84
CA THR A 253 5.04 9.52 -13.98
C THR A 253 4.52 10.56 -14.98
N ASN A 254 3.21 10.52 -15.26
CA ASN A 254 2.55 11.38 -16.23
C ASN A 254 1.73 12.46 -15.53
N PHE A 255 1.91 13.72 -15.92
CA PHE A 255 1.18 14.86 -15.35
C PHE A 255 0.60 15.74 -16.46
N LEU A 256 -0.70 15.96 -16.43
CA LEU A 256 -1.38 16.93 -17.29
C LEU A 256 -2.52 17.55 -16.50
N SER A 257 -2.42 18.84 -16.19
CA SER A 257 -3.49 19.54 -15.49
C SER A 257 -4.64 19.90 -16.43
N ASN A 258 -5.85 20.11 -15.89
CA ASN A 258 -6.98 20.64 -16.68
C ASN A 258 -6.64 22.00 -17.33
N ILE A 259 -5.84 22.82 -16.64
CA ILE A 259 -5.38 24.12 -17.13
C ILE A 259 -4.45 23.91 -18.33
N GLY A 260 -3.43 23.07 -18.16
CA GLY A 260 -2.47 22.72 -19.21
C GLY A 260 -3.12 22.02 -20.41
N PHE A 261 -4.15 21.21 -20.20
CA PHE A 261 -4.93 20.55 -21.24
C PHE A 261 -5.76 21.57 -22.05
N ILE A 262 -6.59 22.38 -21.38
CA ILE A 262 -7.47 23.36 -22.05
C ILE A 262 -6.63 24.45 -22.74
N ASN A 263 -5.55 24.93 -22.13
CA ASN A 263 -4.68 25.94 -22.73
C ASN A 263 -3.83 25.44 -23.93
N ASN A 264 -3.91 24.14 -24.29
CA ASN A 264 -3.38 23.66 -25.57
C ASN A 264 -4.35 23.89 -26.75
N TYR A 265 -5.62 24.24 -26.49
CA TYR A 265 -6.58 24.54 -27.55
C TYR A 265 -6.44 25.99 -28.02
N LYS A 266 -6.42 26.20 -29.34
CA LYS A 266 -6.27 27.55 -29.93
C LYS A 266 -7.43 28.48 -29.58
N ASN A 267 -8.65 27.93 -29.54
CA ASN A 267 -9.87 28.64 -29.20
C ASN A 267 -10.53 27.91 -28.03
N ILE A 268 -10.90 28.63 -26.97
CA ILE A 268 -11.55 28.10 -25.79
C ILE A 268 -12.94 28.73 -25.70
N TYR A 269 -13.97 27.89 -25.59
CA TYR A 269 -15.36 28.31 -25.36
C TYR A 269 -15.94 27.46 -24.24
N GLY A 270 -16.80 28.04 -23.40
CA GLY A 270 -17.43 27.34 -22.29
C GLY A 270 -18.81 27.92 -21.98
N LEU A 271 -19.71 27.05 -21.53
CA LEU A 271 -21.07 27.42 -21.11
C LEU A 271 -21.26 26.98 -19.66
N THR A 272 -21.88 27.84 -18.86
CA THR A 272 -22.26 27.54 -17.47
C THR A 272 -23.40 28.45 -17.05
N GLY A 273 -24.38 27.92 -16.32
CA GLY A 273 -25.44 28.73 -15.72
C GLY A 273 -24.96 29.57 -14.52
N THR A 274 -23.73 29.34 -14.04
CA THR A 274 -23.17 30.03 -12.87
C THR A 274 -21.66 30.25 -13.03
N LEU A 275 -21.20 31.49 -12.88
CA LEU A 275 -19.78 31.84 -12.88
C LEU A 275 -19.17 31.96 -11.46
N GLY A 276 -20.00 31.97 -10.42
CA GLY A 276 -19.56 32.12 -9.03
C GLY A 276 -19.24 33.58 -8.64
N SER A 277 -18.41 33.73 -7.62
CA SER A 277 -17.98 35.03 -7.08
C SER A 277 -17.21 35.87 -8.12
N ASP A 278 -17.12 37.19 -7.91
CA ASP A 278 -16.34 38.07 -8.79
C ASP A 278 -14.83 37.75 -8.75
N LYS A 279 -14.35 37.20 -7.63
CA LYS A 279 -13.00 36.64 -7.53
C LYS A 279 -12.86 35.43 -8.44
N ALA A 280 -13.77 34.46 -8.37
CA ALA A 280 -13.75 33.27 -9.24
C ALA A 280 -13.80 33.63 -10.73
N LYS A 281 -14.64 34.61 -11.12
CA LYS A 281 -14.67 35.17 -12.49
C LYS A 281 -13.31 35.71 -12.92
N LYS A 282 -12.65 36.49 -12.05
CA LYS A 282 -11.32 37.03 -12.32
C LYS A 282 -10.28 35.92 -12.50
N VAL A 283 -10.24 34.94 -11.60
CA VAL A 283 -9.33 33.77 -11.72
C VAL A 283 -9.58 33.02 -13.03
N LEU A 284 -10.84 32.77 -13.40
CA LEU A 284 -11.21 32.07 -14.64
C LEU A 284 -10.72 32.82 -15.88
N LYS A 285 -10.91 34.15 -15.92
CA LYS A 285 -10.43 35.02 -17.01
C LYS A 285 -8.90 35.02 -17.10
N GLU A 286 -8.20 35.10 -15.97
CA GLU A 286 -6.73 35.12 -15.93
C GLU A 286 -6.09 33.76 -16.30
N VAL A 287 -6.66 32.64 -15.86
CA VAL A 287 -6.10 31.29 -16.05
C VAL A 287 -6.27 30.76 -17.49
N TYR A 288 -7.40 31.08 -18.13
CA TYR A 288 -7.72 30.60 -19.49
C TYR A 288 -7.67 31.69 -20.58
N ASN A 289 -7.42 32.95 -20.20
CA ASN A 289 -7.44 34.11 -21.10
C ASN A 289 -8.75 34.22 -21.92
N VAL A 290 -9.89 34.13 -21.23
CA VAL A 290 -11.24 34.16 -21.82
C VAL A 290 -12.04 35.38 -21.34
N ASP A 291 -12.88 35.91 -22.23
CA ASP A 291 -13.91 36.89 -21.86
C ASP A 291 -15.17 36.21 -21.31
N LEU A 292 -15.87 36.92 -20.42
CA LEU A 292 -17.09 36.46 -19.76
C LEU A 292 -18.24 37.38 -20.14
N VAL A 293 -19.34 36.80 -20.61
CA VAL A 293 -20.55 37.51 -21.03
C VAL A 293 -21.75 36.87 -20.34
N ASN A 294 -22.55 37.68 -19.64
CA ASN A 294 -23.83 37.23 -19.10
C ASN A 294 -24.90 37.34 -20.19
N VAL A 295 -25.62 36.25 -20.42
CA VAL A 295 -26.73 36.18 -21.37
C VAL A 295 -28.04 36.45 -20.61
N PRO A 296 -28.96 37.29 -21.13
CA PRO A 296 -30.25 37.51 -20.48
C PRO A 296 -31.20 36.33 -20.74
N SER A 297 -31.92 35.91 -19.70
CA SER A 297 -32.87 34.81 -19.81
C SER A 297 -34.08 35.16 -20.67
N LEU A 298 -34.60 34.18 -21.42
CA LEU A 298 -35.77 34.33 -22.30
C LEU A 298 -37.04 34.78 -21.54
N ARG A 299 -37.14 34.45 -20.25
CA ARG A 299 -38.27 34.76 -19.36
C ARG A 299 -37.78 35.12 -17.97
N GLN A 300 -38.51 36.02 -17.30
CA GLN A 300 -38.22 36.43 -15.92
C GLN A 300 -38.48 35.28 -14.94
N LYS A 301 -37.49 34.95 -14.11
CA LYS A 301 -37.55 33.87 -13.10
C LYS A 301 -38.60 34.18 -12.02
N GLN A 302 -39.61 33.32 -11.81
CA GLN A 302 -40.57 33.46 -10.70
C GLN A 302 -40.09 32.68 -9.46
N TYR A 303 -38.91 33.06 -8.95
CA TYR A 303 -38.27 32.44 -7.80
C TYR A 303 -38.51 33.22 -6.52
N LEU A 304 -38.90 32.53 -5.45
CA LEU A 304 -39.00 33.08 -4.10
C LEU A 304 -37.99 32.39 -3.18
N ASP A 305 -37.02 33.17 -2.68
CA ASP A 305 -36.06 32.72 -1.68
C ASP A 305 -36.70 32.74 -0.29
N LEU A 306 -36.71 31.61 0.41
CA LEU A 306 -37.29 31.49 1.75
C LEU A 306 -36.21 31.65 2.82
N GLU A 307 -36.59 32.23 3.96
CA GLU A 307 -35.67 32.47 5.07
C GLU A 307 -35.05 31.15 5.59
N THR A 308 -33.72 31.15 5.74
CA THR A 308 -32.95 29.98 6.14
C THR A 308 -33.24 29.57 7.57
N ILE A 309 -33.42 28.27 7.79
CA ILE A 309 -33.71 27.69 9.10
C ILE A 309 -32.42 27.05 9.65
N VAL A 310 -31.98 27.49 10.83
CA VAL A 310 -30.82 26.90 11.53
C VAL A 310 -31.31 26.08 12.74
N VAL A 311 -30.80 24.87 12.89
CA VAL A 311 -31.22 23.91 13.93
C VAL A 311 -29.99 23.40 14.68
N GLN A 312 -30.05 23.29 16.01
CA GLN A 312 -28.87 23.05 16.86
C GLN A 312 -28.44 21.58 17.05
N ASP A 313 -29.19 20.62 16.50
CA ASP A 313 -28.98 19.19 16.70
C ASP A 313 -29.29 18.43 15.39
N GLU A 314 -28.54 17.36 15.11
CA GLU A 314 -28.70 16.55 13.89
C GLU A 314 -30.07 15.87 13.83
N THR A 315 -30.56 15.35 14.96
CA THR A 315 -31.86 14.66 15.01
C THR A 315 -32.99 15.66 14.73
N LYS A 316 -33.01 16.79 15.41
CA LYS A 316 -33.95 17.89 15.16
C LYS A 316 -33.83 18.46 13.75
N TRP A 317 -32.63 18.51 13.17
CA TRP A 317 -32.40 18.97 11.80
C TRP A 317 -33.05 18.03 10.77
N LEU A 318 -32.85 16.71 10.90
CA LEU A 318 -33.52 15.69 10.08
C LEU A 318 -35.06 15.75 10.25
N GLU A 319 -35.55 15.91 11.48
CA GLU A 319 -36.98 16.08 11.73
C GLU A 319 -37.55 17.37 11.14
N LYS A 320 -36.78 18.46 11.15
CA LYS A 320 -37.18 19.74 10.55
C LYS A 320 -37.25 19.65 9.03
N ILE A 321 -36.29 18.98 8.38
CA ILE A 321 -36.36 18.67 6.95
C ILE A 321 -37.61 17.83 6.66
N CYS A 322 -37.78 16.68 7.34
CA CYS A 322 -38.92 15.80 7.13
C CYS A 322 -40.28 16.49 7.34
N SER A 323 -40.42 17.32 8.37
CA SER A 323 -41.68 18.03 8.65
C SER A 323 -41.99 19.10 7.60
N THR A 324 -41.00 19.89 7.14
CA THR A 324 -41.18 20.84 6.04
C THR A 324 -41.58 20.13 4.74
N VAL A 325 -40.91 19.02 4.42
CA VAL A 325 -41.20 18.19 3.24
C VAL A 325 -42.64 17.67 3.28
N LEU A 326 -43.10 17.15 4.42
CA LEU A 326 -44.47 16.66 4.61
C LEU A 326 -45.54 17.76 4.63
N ILE A 327 -45.18 19.03 4.83
CA ILE A 327 -46.10 20.18 4.72
C ILE A 327 -46.28 20.57 3.26
N GLU A 328 -45.20 20.58 2.47
CA GLU A 328 -45.26 20.95 1.05
C GLU A 328 -45.85 19.82 0.18
N THR A 329 -45.58 18.54 0.46
CA THR A 329 -46.24 17.43 -0.27
C THR A 329 -47.75 17.36 -0.02
N LYS A 330 -48.25 17.82 1.13
CA LYS A 330 -49.69 17.96 1.40
C LYS A 330 -50.39 19.03 0.55
N LYS A 331 -49.61 19.88 -0.14
CA LYS A 331 -50.10 20.85 -1.12
C LYS A 331 -49.96 20.31 -2.56
N ASP A 332 -49.68 19.01 -2.71
CA ASP A 332 -49.37 18.33 -3.97
C ASP A 332 -48.16 18.91 -4.73
N ARG A 333 -47.31 19.65 -4.02
CA ARG A 333 -46.09 20.26 -4.58
C ARG A 333 -44.97 19.24 -4.71
N GLY A 334 -44.25 19.27 -5.84
CA GLY A 334 -43.04 18.46 -6.04
C GLY A 334 -41.82 19.07 -5.34
N ILE A 335 -40.97 18.21 -4.77
CA ILE A 335 -39.85 18.62 -3.89
C ILE A 335 -38.53 18.01 -4.37
N LEU A 336 -37.47 18.81 -4.34
CA LEU A 336 -36.07 18.39 -4.52
C LEU A 336 -35.27 18.69 -3.26
N ILE A 337 -34.77 17.66 -2.60
CA ILE A 337 -33.87 17.76 -1.43
C ILE A 337 -32.44 17.51 -1.92
N ILE A 338 -31.55 18.48 -1.70
CA ILE A 338 -30.13 18.39 -2.05
C ILE A 338 -29.32 18.21 -0.77
N SER A 339 -28.78 17.00 -0.62
CA SER A 339 -27.96 16.52 0.48
C SER A 339 -26.47 16.69 0.18
N GLU A 340 -25.69 16.92 1.23
CA GLU A 340 -24.22 17.08 1.18
C GLU A 340 -23.53 15.78 0.74
N ASN A 341 -23.88 14.67 1.39
CA ASN A 341 -23.26 13.36 1.23
C ASN A 341 -24.31 12.23 1.09
N ILE A 342 -23.85 11.03 0.71
CA ILE A 342 -24.71 9.85 0.51
C ILE A 342 -25.31 9.35 1.82
N ALA A 343 -24.58 9.44 2.93
CA ALA A 343 -25.06 8.97 4.24
C ALA A 343 -26.32 9.74 4.70
N HIS A 344 -26.28 11.08 4.65
CA HIS A 344 -27.42 11.94 4.96
C HIS A 344 -28.59 11.73 3.97
N ALA A 345 -28.31 11.55 2.67
CA ALA A 345 -29.33 11.31 1.65
C ALA A 345 -30.09 9.99 1.90
N ASN A 346 -29.37 8.91 2.23
CA ASN A 346 -29.96 7.62 2.59
C ASN A 346 -30.79 7.74 3.88
N ARG A 347 -30.24 8.35 4.94
CA ARG A 347 -30.92 8.55 6.24
C ARG A 347 -32.22 9.33 6.09
N LEU A 348 -32.23 10.40 5.28
CA LEU A 348 -33.44 11.15 4.92
C LEU A 348 -34.44 10.30 4.12
N GLY A 349 -33.95 9.53 3.13
CA GLY A 349 -34.77 8.62 2.34
C GLY A 349 -35.51 7.60 3.18
N ASP A 350 -34.84 6.98 4.15
CA ASP A 350 -35.44 5.95 5.01
C ASP A 350 -36.44 6.55 6.02
N LEU A 351 -36.14 7.73 6.60
CA LEU A 351 -37.09 8.47 7.44
C LEU A 351 -38.35 8.91 6.67
N LEU A 352 -38.21 9.32 5.41
CA LEU A 352 -39.33 9.74 4.57
C LEU A 352 -40.18 8.56 4.09
N LYS A 353 -39.58 7.40 3.77
CA LYS A 353 -40.32 6.17 3.40
C LYS A 353 -41.24 5.65 4.50
N ILE A 354 -40.94 5.95 5.76
CA ILE A 354 -41.80 5.62 6.91
C ILE A 354 -42.99 6.58 7.02
N ARG A 355 -42.84 7.83 6.59
CA ARG A 355 -43.81 8.93 6.82
C ARG A 355 -44.61 9.36 5.59
N HIS A 356 -44.23 8.92 4.38
CA HIS A 356 -44.90 9.21 3.10
C HIS A 356 -44.90 7.97 2.19
N ARG A 357 -45.63 8.01 1.07
CA ARG A 357 -45.70 6.92 0.09
C ARG A 357 -44.31 6.63 -0.47
N SER A 358 -43.76 5.44 -0.19
CA SER A 358 -42.42 5.03 -0.61
C SER A 358 -42.19 5.06 -2.13
N THR A 359 -43.25 4.86 -2.92
CA THR A 359 -43.22 4.96 -4.40
C THR A 359 -43.09 6.38 -4.93
N ALA A 360 -43.43 7.39 -4.14
CA ALA A 360 -43.29 8.81 -4.49
C ALA A 360 -41.91 9.38 -4.10
N ILE A 361 -41.03 8.58 -3.49
CA ILE A 361 -39.70 8.99 -3.04
C ILE A 361 -38.65 8.40 -3.97
N LYS A 362 -37.95 9.27 -4.70
CA LYS A 362 -36.89 8.92 -5.64
C LYS A 362 -35.54 9.34 -5.05
N LEU A 363 -34.63 8.39 -4.86
CA LEU A 363 -33.32 8.60 -4.22
C LEU A 363 -32.20 8.47 -5.25
N TYR A 364 -31.39 9.51 -5.39
CA TYR A 364 -30.33 9.64 -6.37
C TYR A 364 -29.01 10.00 -5.69
N THR A 365 -28.22 8.98 -5.40
CA THR A 365 -26.95 9.12 -4.66
C THR A 365 -25.72 8.87 -5.53
N MET A 366 -25.88 8.31 -6.73
CA MET A 366 -24.77 7.89 -7.60
C MET A 366 -25.02 8.21 -9.08
N ASN A 367 -23.96 8.51 -9.82
CA ASN A 367 -24.01 8.70 -11.28
C ASN A 367 -24.01 7.36 -12.03
N ASN A 368 -25.09 6.60 -11.88
CA ASN A 368 -25.38 5.47 -12.75
C ASN A 368 -26.44 5.91 -13.78
N MET A 369 -26.10 5.89 -15.07
CA MET A 369 -26.94 6.31 -16.20
C MET A 369 -28.38 5.72 -16.19
N ASN A 370 -28.56 4.57 -15.55
CA ASN A 370 -29.87 3.91 -15.41
C ASN A 370 -30.80 4.60 -14.39
N GLN A 371 -30.27 5.32 -13.41
CA GLN A 371 -31.08 6.04 -12.42
C GLN A 371 -31.59 7.38 -12.97
N GLU A 372 -30.80 8.09 -13.77
CA GLU A 372 -31.11 9.45 -14.26
C GLU A 372 -32.35 9.50 -15.18
N ARG A 373 -32.66 8.41 -15.90
CA ARG A 373 -33.85 8.30 -16.77
C ARG A 373 -35.19 8.51 -16.06
N HIS A 374 -35.22 8.45 -14.73
CA HIS A 374 -36.43 8.66 -13.93
C HIS A 374 -36.58 10.08 -13.36
N VAL A 375 -35.65 11.01 -13.69
CA VAL A 375 -35.57 12.38 -13.16
C VAL A 375 -36.21 13.43 -14.09
N GLU A 376 -36.48 13.09 -15.36
CA GLU A 376 -36.93 14.05 -16.40
C GLU A 376 -38.25 14.77 -16.08
N LYS A 377 -39.09 14.20 -15.20
CA LYS A 377 -40.36 14.78 -14.76
C LYS A 377 -40.62 14.48 -13.29
N ILE A 378 -41.15 15.48 -12.58
CA ILE A 378 -41.66 15.34 -11.21
C ILE A 378 -43.19 15.45 -11.22
N LEU A 379 -43.86 14.54 -10.51
CA LEU A 379 -45.32 14.51 -10.38
C LEU A 379 -45.77 15.18 -9.06
N PRO A 380 -47.06 15.52 -8.93
CA PRO A 380 -47.60 16.11 -7.71
C PRO A 380 -47.34 15.24 -6.46
N GLY A 381 -46.83 15.87 -5.41
CA GLY A 381 -46.47 15.22 -4.14
C GLY A 381 -45.26 14.27 -4.16
N GLU A 382 -44.51 14.19 -5.28
CA GLU A 382 -43.23 13.45 -5.34
C GLU A 382 -42.08 14.17 -4.63
N ILE A 383 -41.15 13.38 -4.10
CA ILE A 383 -39.92 13.83 -3.46
C ILE A 383 -38.72 13.23 -4.20
N ILE A 384 -37.84 14.09 -4.70
CA ILE A 384 -36.53 13.74 -5.23
C ILE A 384 -35.50 14.05 -4.15
N ILE A 385 -34.69 13.07 -3.76
CA ILE A 385 -33.55 13.23 -2.84
C ILE A 385 -32.27 13.01 -3.64
N ALA A 386 -31.42 14.02 -3.72
CA ALA A 386 -30.21 14.03 -4.52
C ALA A 386 -28.99 14.41 -3.68
N THR A 387 -27.80 13.93 -4.06
CA THR A 387 -26.54 14.61 -3.69
C THR A 387 -26.27 15.78 -4.65
N ASN A 388 -25.31 16.64 -4.33
CA ASN A 388 -24.92 17.80 -5.17
C ASN A 388 -24.76 17.46 -6.68
N LEU A 389 -24.27 16.26 -7.00
CA LEU A 389 -24.07 15.79 -8.37
C LEU A 389 -25.34 15.28 -9.06
N ALA A 390 -26.23 14.61 -8.35
CA ALA A 390 -27.16 13.68 -8.99
C ALA A 390 -28.20 14.41 -9.88
N GLY A 391 -28.43 13.87 -11.08
CA GLY A 391 -29.26 14.51 -12.10
C GLY A 391 -28.70 15.84 -12.63
N ARG A 392 -27.38 16.09 -12.54
CA ARG A 392 -26.74 17.25 -13.17
C ARG A 392 -26.67 17.05 -14.69
N GLY A 393 -27.29 17.96 -15.43
CA GLY A 393 -27.46 17.85 -16.89
C GLY A 393 -28.88 17.46 -17.31
N THR A 394 -29.67 16.88 -16.41
CA THR A 394 -31.11 16.63 -16.62
C THR A 394 -31.91 17.88 -16.25
N ASP A 395 -32.86 18.27 -17.10
CA ASP A 395 -33.89 19.26 -16.75
C ASP A 395 -35.08 18.54 -16.09
N ILE A 396 -35.54 19.05 -14.96
CA ILE A 396 -36.68 18.48 -14.23
C ILE A 396 -37.93 19.18 -14.74
N ARG A 397 -38.77 18.48 -15.51
CA ARG A 397 -40.05 19.03 -15.96
C ARG A 397 -41.04 19.12 -14.81
N THR A 398 -41.46 20.36 -14.54
CA THR A 398 -42.38 20.73 -13.45
C THR A 398 -43.81 21.04 -13.91
N ASP A 399 -44.16 20.79 -15.17
CA ASP A 399 -45.42 21.28 -15.78
C ASP A 399 -46.68 20.88 -14.99
N ASP A 400 -46.69 19.67 -14.42
CA ASP A 400 -47.81 19.14 -13.60
C ASP A 400 -47.89 19.75 -12.19
N ILE A 401 -46.86 20.49 -11.74
CA ILE A 401 -46.78 21.03 -10.36
C ILE A 401 -46.78 22.57 -10.30
N GLU A 402 -46.89 23.26 -11.43
CA GLU A 402 -46.87 24.73 -11.48
C GLU A 402 -48.04 25.39 -10.75
N GLU A 403 -49.24 24.78 -10.81
CA GLU A 403 -50.42 25.27 -10.08
C GLU A 403 -50.25 25.19 -8.55
N PHE A 404 -49.49 24.18 -8.07
CA PHE A 404 -49.12 23.98 -6.67
C PHE A 404 -47.89 24.81 -6.23
N GLY A 405 -47.43 25.75 -7.07
CA GLY A 405 -46.30 26.64 -6.77
C GLY A 405 -44.94 26.17 -7.32
N GLY A 406 -44.94 25.22 -8.25
CA GLY A 406 -43.73 24.72 -8.91
C GLY A 406 -42.78 23.98 -7.96
N LEU A 407 -41.56 23.70 -8.42
CA LEU A 407 -40.60 22.88 -7.66
C LEU A 407 -40.10 23.59 -6.38
N HIS A 408 -40.24 22.93 -5.24
CA HIS A 408 -39.60 23.36 -3.99
C HIS A 408 -38.21 22.73 -3.85
N VAL A 409 -37.16 23.55 -3.74
CA VAL A 409 -35.78 23.08 -3.51
C VAL A 409 -35.39 23.30 -2.06
N ILE A 410 -34.99 22.23 -1.37
CA ILE A 410 -34.45 22.25 -0.01
C ILE A 410 -32.98 21.88 -0.06
N LEU A 411 -32.11 22.78 0.38
CA LEU A 411 -30.68 22.56 0.51
C LEU A 411 -30.34 22.32 1.98
N THR A 412 -29.75 21.18 2.30
CA THR A 412 -29.61 20.73 3.71
C THR A 412 -28.29 21.16 4.36
N PHE A 413 -27.37 21.77 3.62
CA PHE A 413 -26.03 22.14 4.06
C PHE A 413 -25.63 23.53 3.54
N MET A 414 -24.59 24.11 4.11
CA MET A 414 -24.02 25.37 3.64
C MET A 414 -22.96 25.06 2.56
N PRO A 415 -23.14 25.47 1.29
CA PRO A 415 -22.14 25.20 0.26
C PRO A 415 -20.85 25.98 0.50
N ASN A 416 -19.71 25.38 0.14
CA ASN A 416 -18.38 25.99 0.31
C ASN A 416 -18.13 27.23 -0.57
N ASN A 417 -18.93 27.44 -1.62
CA ASN A 417 -18.83 28.58 -2.53
C ASN A 417 -20.23 29.00 -3.01
N GLN A 418 -20.35 30.26 -3.44
CA GLN A 418 -21.62 30.79 -3.96
C GLN A 418 -22.12 29.98 -5.18
N ARG A 419 -21.20 29.50 -6.03
CA ARG A 419 -21.52 28.82 -7.28
C ARG A 419 -22.39 27.57 -7.08
N VAL A 420 -22.14 26.77 -6.03
CA VAL A 420 -22.93 25.57 -5.73
C VAL A 420 -24.32 25.91 -5.20
N GLU A 421 -24.46 26.99 -4.43
CA GLU A 421 -25.76 27.52 -4.00
C GLU A 421 -26.61 27.96 -5.19
N ASP A 422 -26.03 28.76 -6.09
CA ASP A 422 -26.67 29.22 -7.32
C ASP A 422 -27.07 28.05 -8.24
N GLN A 423 -26.26 26.98 -8.30
CA GLN A 423 -26.59 25.76 -9.06
C GLN A 423 -27.74 24.98 -8.42
N ALA A 424 -27.80 24.89 -7.09
CA ALA A 424 -28.88 24.23 -6.37
C ALA A 424 -30.23 24.93 -6.62
N PHE A 425 -30.31 26.24 -6.38
CA PHE A 425 -31.53 27.03 -6.60
C PHE A 425 -31.78 27.39 -8.08
N GLY A 426 -30.81 27.15 -8.95
CA GLY A 426 -30.94 27.15 -10.41
C GLY A 426 -31.66 25.91 -10.98
N ARG A 427 -32.00 24.91 -10.15
CA ARG A 427 -32.85 23.77 -10.55
C ARG A 427 -34.35 24.07 -10.53
N THR A 428 -34.79 25.18 -9.94
CA THR A 428 -36.21 25.59 -9.88
C THR A 428 -36.49 26.93 -10.57
N ALA A 429 -37.77 27.20 -10.84
CA ALA A 429 -38.28 28.39 -11.52
C ALA A 429 -37.70 28.65 -12.93
N ARG A 430 -37.33 27.58 -13.65
CA ARG A 430 -36.79 27.64 -15.02
C ARG A 430 -37.82 28.12 -16.03
N GLN A 431 -37.39 28.80 -17.10
CA GLN A 431 -38.27 29.23 -18.22
C GLN A 431 -39.55 29.99 -17.78
N GLY A 432 -39.43 30.82 -16.74
CA GLY A 432 -40.51 31.66 -16.21
C GLY A 432 -41.50 30.97 -15.26
N LYS A 433 -41.24 29.69 -14.94
CA LYS A 433 -42.02 28.88 -14.01
C LYS A 433 -41.86 29.32 -12.55
N ARG A 434 -42.77 28.86 -11.68
CA ARG A 434 -42.74 29.14 -10.24
C ARG A 434 -41.76 28.23 -9.52
N GLY A 435 -41.28 28.68 -8.37
CA GLY A 435 -40.40 27.88 -7.52
C GLY A 435 -39.97 28.59 -6.25
N THR A 436 -39.63 27.82 -5.22
CA THR A 436 -39.03 28.36 -4.00
C THR A 436 -37.80 27.57 -3.60
N GLY A 437 -36.77 28.27 -3.11
CA GLY A 437 -35.63 27.66 -2.44
C GLY A 437 -35.69 27.87 -0.93
N LEU A 438 -35.14 26.93 -0.17
CA LEU A 438 -35.00 26.99 1.28
C LEU A 438 -33.70 26.31 1.69
N MET A 439 -32.97 26.91 2.64
CA MET A 439 -31.86 26.25 3.32
C MET A 439 -32.31 25.79 4.71
N ILE A 440 -31.99 24.56 5.09
CA ILE A 440 -32.20 24.02 6.44
C ILE A 440 -30.86 23.48 6.94
N LEU A 441 -30.22 24.20 7.86
CA LEU A 441 -28.83 24.00 8.26
C LEU A 441 -28.72 23.43 9.68
N ASN A 442 -27.76 22.54 9.90
CA ASN A 442 -27.34 22.13 11.25
C ASN A 442 -26.28 23.12 11.76
N SER A 443 -26.49 23.73 12.94
CA SER A 443 -25.56 24.70 13.51
C SER A 443 -24.21 24.09 13.91
N MET A 444 -24.15 22.77 14.16
CA MET A 444 -22.88 22.08 14.40
C MET A 444 -21.96 22.15 13.18
N ASN A 445 -22.53 22.10 11.97
CA ASN A 445 -21.78 22.25 10.71
C ASN A 445 -21.45 23.72 10.41
N LEU A 446 -21.90 24.67 11.25
CA LEU A 446 -21.62 26.09 11.12
C LEU A 446 -20.61 26.61 12.16
N ILE A 447 -20.04 25.75 13.02
CA ILE A 447 -19.11 26.16 14.10
C ILE A 447 -17.86 26.90 13.56
N ASP A 448 -17.41 26.57 12.34
CA ASP A 448 -16.29 27.25 11.68
C ASP A 448 -16.62 28.69 11.22
N TYR A 449 -17.89 29.09 11.31
CA TYR A 449 -18.36 30.45 11.10
C TYR A 449 -18.74 31.05 12.47
N ASN A 450 -18.03 32.11 12.88
CA ASN A 450 -18.08 32.64 14.27
C ASN A 450 -19.44 33.17 14.77
N GLN A 451 -20.53 33.11 13.98
CA GLN A 451 -21.84 33.70 14.29
C GLN A 451 -23.01 32.91 13.70
N VAL A 452 -24.19 33.00 14.34
CA VAL A 452 -25.42 32.25 13.97
C VAL A 452 -26.25 32.93 12.86
N ASN A 453 -25.97 34.20 12.51
CA ASN A 453 -26.74 34.94 11.50
C ASN A 453 -26.38 34.48 10.07
N THR A 454 -27.35 33.89 9.35
CA THR A 454 -27.15 33.34 8.00
C THR A 454 -26.56 34.34 7.00
N LYS A 455 -26.90 35.63 7.08
CA LYS A 455 -26.33 36.64 6.17
C LYS A 455 -24.83 36.83 6.40
N GLU A 456 -24.41 36.81 7.66
CA GLU A 456 -23.00 36.88 8.03
C GLU A 456 -22.27 35.58 7.65
N VAL A 457 -22.89 34.41 7.84
CA VAL A 457 -22.33 33.12 7.40
C VAL A 457 -22.05 33.09 5.90
N LYS A 458 -22.96 33.63 5.06
CA LYS A 458 -22.71 33.77 3.61
C LYS A 458 -21.54 34.71 3.31
N LEU A 459 -21.47 35.87 3.99
CA LEU A 459 -20.35 36.80 3.82
C LEU A 459 -19.00 36.19 4.24
N GLN A 460 -18.96 35.48 5.37
CA GLN A 460 -17.76 34.80 5.85
C GLN A 460 -17.33 33.67 4.91
N ARG A 461 -18.27 32.90 4.34
CA ARG A 461 -17.98 31.94 3.26
C ARG A 461 -17.30 32.62 2.09
N ASP A 462 -17.85 33.72 1.58
CA ASP A 462 -17.33 34.39 0.38
C ASP A 462 -15.92 34.98 0.63
N ILE A 463 -15.64 35.42 1.86
CA ILE A 463 -14.30 35.82 2.32
C ILE A 463 -13.33 34.62 2.37
N ILE A 464 -13.78 33.46 2.85
CA ILE A 464 -12.98 32.21 2.88
C ILE A 464 -12.70 31.73 1.45
N GLU A 465 -13.72 31.70 0.57
CA GLU A 465 -13.58 31.39 -0.86
C GLU A 465 -12.53 32.29 -1.52
N SER A 466 -12.59 33.61 -1.29
CA SER A 466 -11.60 34.54 -1.85
C SER A 466 -10.19 34.26 -1.36
N LYS A 467 -9.99 33.91 -0.08
CA LYS A 467 -8.66 33.57 0.47
C LYS A 467 -8.09 32.29 -0.15
N ILE A 468 -8.92 31.26 -0.31
CA ILE A 468 -8.54 30.00 -0.95
C ILE A 468 -8.16 30.25 -2.42
N LEU A 469 -8.92 31.09 -3.14
CA LEU A 469 -8.59 31.48 -4.51
C LEU A 469 -7.30 32.29 -4.60
N ASP A 470 -7.03 33.19 -3.65
CA ASP A 470 -5.76 33.92 -3.57
C ASP A 470 -4.57 32.99 -3.30
N GLU A 471 -4.70 32.00 -2.41
CA GLU A 471 -3.66 31.00 -2.15
C GLU A 471 -3.41 30.12 -3.38
N PHE A 472 -4.47 29.66 -4.04
CA PHE A 472 -4.40 28.93 -5.30
C PHE A 472 -3.66 29.71 -6.39
N GLN A 473 -3.99 30.99 -6.61
CA GLN A 473 -3.33 31.82 -7.62
C GLN A 473 -1.84 32.07 -7.31
N ASN A 474 -1.50 32.25 -6.04
CA ASN A 474 -0.13 32.62 -5.65
C ASN A 474 0.82 31.42 -5.56
N ASN A 475 0.33 30.25 -5.15
CA ASN A 475 1.13 29.07 -4.84
C ASN A 475 0.87 27.93 -5.84
N GLU A 476 -0.32 27.34 -5.82
CA GLU A 476 -0.64 26.11 -6.55
C GLU A 476 -0.60 26.30 -8.08
N LEU A 477 -1.15 27.40 -8.59
CA LEU A 477 -1.19 27.68 -10.02
C LEU A 477 0.21 27.71 -10.66
N LYS A 478 1.21 28.26 -9.95
CA LYS A 478 2.60 28.29 -10.42
C LYS A 478 3.22 26.89 -10.44
N LEU A 479 3.01 26.09 -9.39
CA LEU A 479 3.44 24.70 -9.33
C LEU A 479 2.83 23.89 -10.49
N ILE A 480 1.52 24.03 -10.72
CA ILE A 480 0.81 23.36 -11.82
C ILE A 480 1.39 23.75 -13.18
N GLN A 481 1.56 25.04 -13.45
CA GLN A 481 2.13 25.55 -14.71
C GLN A 481 3.58 25.08 -14.93
N ILE A 482 4.40 25.06 -13.87
CA ILE A 482 5.77 24.54 -13.94
C ILE A 482 5.73 23.03 -14.20
N LYS A 483 4.93 22.23 -13.48
CA LYS A 483 4.81 20.78 -13.72
C LYS A 483 4.37 20.46 -15.15
N ASP A 484 3.37 21.17 -15.69
CA ASP A 484 2.94 21.02 -17.10
C ASP A 484 4.07 21.38 -18.09
N LYS A 485 4.87 22.42 -17.80
CA LYS A 485 6.03 22.82 -18.63
C LYS A 485 7.15 21.77 -18.59
N LEU A 486 7.53 21.32 -17.40
CA LEU A 486 8.59 20.32 -17.21
C LEU A 486 8.19 18.97 -17.82
N PHE A 487 6.93 18.55 -17.65
CA PHE A 487 6.43 17.32 -18.28
C PHE A 487 6.44 17.42 -19.81
N LYS A 488 6.09 18.58 -20.40
CA LYS A 488 6.24 18.82 -21.84
C LYS A 488 7.70 18.74 -22.32
N GLU A 489 8.67 19.21 -21.52
CA GLU A 489 10.11 19.09 -21.81
C GLU A 489 10.57 17.62 -21.73
N PHE A 490 10.18 16.90 -20.69
CA PHE A 490 10.43 15.46 -20.52
C PHE A 490 9.80 14.61 -21.64
N CYS A 491 8.58 14.92 -22.07
CA CYS A 491 7.93 14.24 -23.20
C CYS A 491 8.69 14.43 -24.52
N ARG A 492 9.33 15.58 -24.77
CA ARG A 492 10.18 15.77 -25.95
C ARG A 492 11.43 14.90 -25.86
N PHE A 493 12.13 14.93 -24.72
CA PHE A 493 13.28 14.07 -24.48
C PHE A 493 12.96 12.58 -24.69
N LEU A 494 11.87 12.07 -24.11
CA LEU A 494 11.46 10.67 -24.28
C LEU A 494 11.11 10.31 -25.73
N ASN A 495 10.33 11.15 -26.42
CA ASN A 495 9.80 10.79 -27.74
C ASN A 495 10.75 11.10 -28.89
N ASP A 496 11.40 12.26 -28.86
CA ASP A 496 12.19 12.78 -29.97
C ASP A 496 13.68 12.38 -29.87
N GLU A 497 14.18 12.04 -28.68
CA GLU A 497 15.52 11.47 -28.48
C GLU A 497 15.46 9.96 -28.23
N ILE A 498 14.98 9.52 -27.06
CA ILE A 498 15.14 8.13 -26.60
C ILE A 498 14.40 7.12 -27.49
N ARG A 499 13.09 7.32 -27.73
CA ARG A 499 12.31 6.41 -28.59
C ARG A 499 12.81 6.42 -30.03
N CYS A 500 13.23 7.57 -30.55
CA CYS A 500 13.80 7.68 -31.88
C CYS A 500 15.12 6.92 -32.02
N ASP A 501 16.01 6.97 -31.02
CA ASP A 501 17.28 6.24 -31.03
C ASP A 501 17.10 4.72 -30.87
N ILE A 502 16.24 4.26 -29.95
CA ILE A 502 15.92 2.82 -29.80
C ILE A 502 15.41 2.23 -31.13
N ARG A 503 14.53 2.97 -31.82
CA ARG A 503 13.91 2.53 -33.08
C ARG A 503 14.85 2.67 -34.27
N SER A 504 15.73 3.68 -34.31
CA SER A 504 16.75 3.79 -35.37
C SER A 504 17.74 2.61 -35.31
N LYS A 505 18.16 2.21 -34.10
CA LYS A 505 19.03 1.04 -33.86
C LYS A 505 18.40 -0.30 -34.27
N GLN A 506 17.06 -0.37 -34.36
CA GLN A 506 16.33 -1.53 -34.89
C GLN A 506 16.16 -1.52 -36.42
N GLY A 507 16.74 -0.54 -37.13
CA GLY A 507 16.77 -0.50 -38.60
C GLY A 507 15.59 0.24 -39.26
N TYR A 508 14.76 0.94 -38.49
CA TYR A 508 13.64 1.70 -39.06
C TYR A 508 14.11 3.01 -39.71
N VAL A 509 13.93 3.13 -41.04
CA VAL A 509 14.33 4.30 -41.83
C VAL A 509 13.57 5.56 -41.42
N GLN A 510 14.23 6.71 -41.45
CA GLN A 510 13.75 7.98 -40.87
C GLN A 510 12.40 8.47 -41.40
N LYS A 511 12.06 8.18 -42.66
CA LYS A 511 10.74 8.49 -43.26
C LYS A 511 9.61 7.58 -42.75
N THR A 512 9.97 6.39 -42.25
CA THR A 512 9.05 5.42 -41.65
C THR A 512 8.86 5.68 -40.15
N ILE A 513 9.82 6.31 -39.47
CA ILE A 513 9.74 6.61 -38.02
C ILE A 513 8.50 7.45 -37.67
N GLU A 514 8.08 8.40 -38.52
CA GLU A 514 6.85 9.19 -38.29
C GLU A 514 5.58 8.33 -38.27
N LEU A 515 5.45 7.38 -39.21
CA LEU A 515 4.36 6.41 -39.25
C LEU A 515 4.40 5.46 -38.04
N PHE A 516 5.61 5.11 -37.60
CA PHE A 516 5.83 4.13 -36.54
C PHE A 516 5.65 4.69 -35.12
N LYS A 517 5.38 5.99 -34.93
CA LYS A 517 4.95 6.53 -33.61
C LYS A 517 3.74 5.79 -33.01
N ASN A 518 2.96 5.08 -33.84
CA ASN A 518 1.80 4.27 -33.44
C ASN A 518 2.07 2.75 -33.28
N VAL A 519 3.29 2.27 -33.48
CA VAL A 519 3.64 0.84 -33.31
C VAL A 519 3.90 0.53 -31.84
N MET A 520 3.41 -0.64 -31.40
CA MET A 520 3.56 -1.12 -30.03
C MET A 520 5.05 -1.21 -29.65
N PRO A 521 5.46 -0.69 -28.47
CA PRO A 521 6.84 -0.74 -28.04
C PRO A 521 7.26 -2.19 -27.75
N THR A 522 8.53 -2.52 -27.97
CA THR A 522 9.07 -3.82 -27.56
C THR A 522 9.17 -3.91 -26.04
N VAL A 523 9.31 -5.11 -25.47
CA VAL A 523 9.52 -5.28 -24.03
C VAL A 523 10.82 -4.59 -23.60
N TYR A 524 11.88 -4.64 -24.42
CA TYR A 524 13.11 -3.89 -24.21
C TYR A 524 12.89 -2.36 -24.18
N GLU A 525 12.16 -1.81 -25.17
CA GLU A 525 11.80 -0.38 -25.19
C GLU A 525 10.99 0.00 -23.95
N THR A 526 10.00 -0.81 -23.58
CA THR A 526 9.10 -0.58 -22.45
C THR A 526 9.84 -0.55 -21.11
N ASN A 527 10.77 -1.50 -20.88
CA ASN A 527 11.55 -1.55 -19.63
C ASN A 527 12.57 -0.41 -19.51
N ILE A 528 13.18 0.04 -20.62
CA ILE A 528 14.05 1.24 -20.61
C ILE A 528 13.23 2.50 -20.31
N LEU A 529 12.07 2.65 -20.96
CA LEU A 529 11.19 3.79 -20.70
C LEU A 529 10.72 3.79 -19.24
N ALA A 530 10.34 2.63 -18.69
CA ALA A 530 9.99 2.48 -17.27
C ALA A 530 11.14 2.91 -16.33
N ALA A 531 12.39 2.52 -16.61
CA ALA A 531 13.55 2.92 -15.80
C ALA A 531 13.84 4.45 -15.87
N ILE A 532 13.54 5.10 -16.99
CA ILE A 532 13.62 6.57 -17.13
C ILE A 532 12.45 7.24 -16.39
N GLU A 533 11.23 6.72 -16.56
CA GLU A 533 10.01 7.18 -15.90
C GLU A 533 10.09 7.05 -14.36
N GLU A 534 10.78 6.04 -13.83
CA GLU A 534 11.05 5.86 -12.41
C GLU A 534 11.91 7.01 -11.83
N GLN A 535 13.02 7.35 -12.49
CA GLN A 535 13.88 8.48 -12.08
C GLN A 535 13.15 9.83 -12.22
N TRP A 536 12.32 9.98 -13.26
CA TRP A 536 11.47 11.15 -13.45
C TRP A 536 10.38 11.28 -12.37
N ALA A 537 9.72 10.18 -11.99
CA ALA A 537 8.74 10.16 -10.91
C ALA A 537 9.38 10.54 -9.56
N ILE A 538 10.61 10.08 -9.28
CA ILE A 538 11.38 10.50 -8.10
C ILE A 538 11.69 12.01 -8.13
N PHE A 539 11.97 12.59 -9.31
CA PHE A 539 12.16 14.03 -9.46
C PHE A 539 10.86 14.82 -9.21
N LEU A 540 9.74 14.42 -9.83
CA LEU A 540 8.44 15.03 -9.58
C LEU A 540 8.05 14.94 -8.10
N ARG A 541 8.36 13.82 -7.45
CA ARG A 541 8.13 13.63 -6.02
C ARG A 541 8.92 14.60 -5.16
N LYS A 542 10.20 14.86 -5.49
CA LYS A 542 11.02 15.87 -4.79
C LYS A 542 10.51 17.30 -4.99
N LEU A 543 9.87 17.58 -6.12
CA LEU A 543 9.21 18.87 -6.38
C LEU A 543 7.92 19.01 -5.55
N ASP A 544 7.07 17.98 -5.54
CA ASP A 544 5.83 17.95 -4.75
C ASP A 544 6.11 18.01 -3.24
N ASP A 545 7.22 17.44 -2.79
CA ASP A 545 7.66 17.44 -1.40
C ASP A 545 8.40 18.74 -1.00
N ASN A 546 8.43 19.75 -1.88
CA ASN A 546 9.14 21.03 -1.71
C ASN A 546 10.65 20.92 -1.40
N ILE A 547 11.26 19.75 -1.67
CA ILE A 547 12.71 19.52 -1.55
C ILE A 547 13.43 20.32 -2.64
N ILE A 548 12.86 20.35 -3.84
CA ILE A 548 13.28 21.24 -4.93
C ILE A 548 12.39 22.48 -4.89
N LYS A 549 12.98 23.65 -4.65
CA LYS A 549 12.25 24.93 -4.72
C LYS A 549 11.85 25.24 -6.16
N LEU A 550 10.64 25.77 -6.35
CA LEU A 550 10.04 26.10 -7.64
C LEU A 550 10.97 26.90 -8.57
N ASP A 551 11.68 27.90 -8.04
CA ASP A 551 12.57 28.77 -8.81
C ASP A 551 13.72 28.03 -9.51
N TYR A 552 14.16 26.89 -8.95
CA TYR A 552 15.25 26.06 -9.47
C TYR A 552 14.75 24.81 -10.22
N ALA A 553 13.44 24.57 -10.28
CA ALA A 553 12.86 23.34 -10.82
C ALA A 553 13.21 23.11 -12.30
N GLU A 554 13.32 24.16 -13.11
CA GLU A 554 13.78 24.07 -14.50
C GLU A 554 15.26 23.72 -14.63
N GLU A 555 16.11 24.22 -13.74
CA GLU A 555 17.55 23.94 -13.77
C GLU A 555 17.82 22.50 -13.35
N GLU A 556 17.19 22.04 -12.27
CA GLU A 556 17.26 20.66 -11.79
C GLU A 556 16.67 19.66 -12.81
N CYS A 557 15.59 20.02 -13.51
CA CYS A 557 15.05 19.21 -14.60
C CYS A 557 16.06 19.04 -15.75
N ARG A 558 16.77 20.10 -16.15
CA ARG A 558 17.83 20.02 -17.18
C ARG A 558 19.00 19.17 -16.72
N LYS A 559 19.44 19.29 -15.46
CA LYS A 559 20.48 18.42 -14.88
C LYS A 559 20.06 16.95 -14.88
N LEU A 560 18.81 16.66 -14.52
CA LEU A 560 18.24 15.31 -14.63
C LEU A 560 18.27 14.80 -16.07
N ILE A 561 17.76 15.55 -17.05
CA ILE A 561 17.73 15.14 -18.46
C ILE A 561 19.15 14.88 -19.00
N VAL A 562 20.14 15.72 -18.65
CA VAL A 562 21.55 15.50 -19.01
C VAL A 562 22.09 14.20 -18.38
N THR A 563 21.72 13.92 -17.13
CA THR A 563 22.12 12.69 -16.42
C THR A 563 21.47 11.46 -17.05
N LEU A 564 20.16 11.49 -17.33
CA LEU A 564 19.43 10.41 -18.01
C LEU A 564 19.99 10.14 -19.41
N ARG A 565 20.35 11.18 -20.17
CA ARG A 565 20.98 11.03 -21.49
C ARG A 565 22.35 10.35 -21.39
N LYS A 566 23.15 10.70 -20.36
CA LYS A 566 24.44 10.05 -20.09
C LYS A 566 24.23 8.57 -19.71
N ASP A 567 23.42 8.30 -18.70
CA ASP A 567 23.13 6.95 -18.22
C ASP A 567 22.56 6.04 -19.33
N TYR A 568 21.74 6.58 -20.23
CA TYR A 568 21.23 5.88 -21.40
C TYR A 568 22.34 5.54 -22.40
N ASN A 569 23.19 6.51 -22.77
CA ASN A 569 24.29 6.29 -23.72
C ASN A 569 25.35 5.31 -23.19
N GLU A 570 25.59 5.30 -21.88
CA GLU A 570 26.52 4.37 -21.21
C GLU A 570 25.91 2.98 -20.93
N GLY A 571 24.59 2.80 -21.15
CA GLY A 571 23.89 1.53 -20.88
C GLY A 571 23.66 1.24 -19.39
N ASN A 572 23.74 2.28 -18.54
CA ASN A 572 23.61 2.25 -17.08
C ASN A 572 22.24 2.77 -16.58
N ILE A 573 21.30 3.01 -17.49
CA ILE A 573 19.98 3.59 -17.16
C ILE A 573 19.10 2.67 -16.31
N ILE A 574 19.23 1.35 -16.49
CA ILE A 574 18.52 0.36 -15.69
C ILE A 574 19.28 0.14 -14.39
N LYS A 575 18.75 0.70 -13.29
CA LYS A 575 19.32 0.58 -11.93
C LYS A 575 18.59 -0.45 -11.06
N ASN A 576 17.42 -0.91 -11.51
CA ASN A 576 16.60 -1.91 -10.83
C ASN A 576 16.80 -3.29 -11.49
N ALA A 577 17.26 -4.27 -10.70
CA ALA A 577 17.53 -5.64 -11.15
C ALA A 577 16.31 -6.30 -11.84
N TYR A 578 15.09 -5.97 -11.41
CA TYR A 578 13.85 -6.53 -11.95
C TYR A 578 13.72 -6.33 -13.47
N TYR A 579 14.01 -5.14 -13.99
CA TYR A 579 13.91 -4.86 -15.43
C TYR A 579 14.91 -5.67 -16.25
N HIS A 580 16.11 -5.95 -15.70
CA HIS A 580 17.05 -6.85 -16.34
C HIS A 580 16.50 -8.28 -16.41
N THR A 581 15.88 -8.79 -15.33
CA THR A 581 15.22 -10.10 -15.30
C THR A 581 14.07 -10.20 -16.31
N VAL A 582 13.22 -9.17 -16.42
CA VAL A 582 12.11 -9.13 -17.39
C VAL A 582 12.63 -9.14 -18.83
N ILE A 583 13.66 -8.35 -19.14
CA ILE A 583 14.29 -8.34 -20.48
C ILE A 583 14.93 -9.70 -20.78
N ALA A 584 15.62 -10.33 -19.82
CA ALA A 584 16.23 -11.64 -20.02
C ALA A 584 15.19 -12.73 -20.32
N ASN A 585 14.06 -12.72 -19.59
CA ASN A 585 12.94 -13.63 -19.83
C ASN A 585 12.28 -13.39 -21.20
N ASP A 586 12.04 -12.14 -21.59
CA ASP A 586 11.49 -11.81 -22.92
C ASP A 586 12.42 -12.27 -24.05
N ILE A 587 13.73 -12.05 -23.93
CA ILE A 587 14.72 -12.57 -24.87
C ILE A 587 14.58 -14.08 -24.97
N ILE A 588 14.51 -14.81 -23.85
CA ILE A 588 14.38 -16.28 -23.84
C ILE A 588 13.09 -16.76 -24.52
N VAL A 589 11.95 -16.14 -24.23
CA VAL A 589 10.64 -16.59 -24.75
C VAL A 589 10.42 -16.18 -26.21
N ASN A 590 10.59 -14.89 -26.53
CA ASN A 590 10.00 -14.29 -27.73
C ASN A 590 10.96 -14.11 -28.93
N GLU A 591 12.29 -14.11 -28.76
CA GLU A 591 13.20 -14.02 -29.91
C GLU A 591 13.33 -15.37 -30.65
N TRP A 592 12.52 -15.60 -31.68
CA TRP A 592 12.68 -16.71 -32.63
C TRP A 592 13.78 -16.42 -33.68
N SER A 593 15.04 -16.66 -33.33
CA SER A 593 16.14 -16.68 -34.31
C SER A 593 17.06 -17.88 -34.12
N THR A 594 17.68 -18.33 -35.22
CA THR A 594 18.12 -19.72 -35.45
C THR A 594 19.40 -20.17 -34.73
N HIS A 595 19.95 -19.40 -33.78
CA HIS A 595 21.19 -19.75 -33.05
C HIS A 595 21.02 -19.56 -31.53
N SER A 596 20.67 -20.65 -30.82
CA SER A 596 20.38 -20.64 -29.38
C SER A 596 21.53 -20.11 -28.50
N SER A 597 22.78 -20.28 -28.94
CA SER A 597 23.98 -19.89 -28.18
C SER A 597 24.17 -18.36 -28.06
N SER A 598 23.72 -17.57 -29.03
CA SER A 598 23.78 -16.10 -28.97
C SER A 598 22.66 -15.52 -28.10
N LYS A 599 21.46 -16.10 -28.23
CA LYS A 599 20.27 -15.79 -27.43
C LYS A 599 20.54 -16.01 -25.94
N ALA A 600 21.05 -17.20 -25.58
CA ALA A 600 21.45 -17.53 -24.21
C ALA A 600 22.48 -16.54 -23.65
N LYS A 601 23.53 -16.18 -24.42
CA LYS A 601 24.54 -15.20 -23.97
C LYS A 601 23.96 -13.82 -23.68
N ARG A 602 23.02 -13.33 -24.49
CA ARG A 602 22.34 -12.04 -24.25
C ARG A 602 21.47 -12.07 -23.01
N ALA A 603 20.65 -13.10 -22.83
CA ALA A 603 19.83 -13.26 -21.62
C ALA A 603 20.67 -13.43 -20.36
N LEU A 604 21.73 -14.26 -20.41
CA LEU A 604 22.68 -14.45 -19.30
C LEU A 604 23.33 -13.14 -18.87
N SER A 605 23.77 -12.31 -19.82
CA SER A 605 24.34 -10.99 -19.53
C SER A 605 23.36 -10.05 -18.82
N HIS A 606 22.06 -10.16 -19.09
CA HIS A 606 21.04 -9.40 -18.34
C HIS A 606 20.85 -9.98 -16.93
N PHE A 607 20.77 -11.30 -16.75
CA PHE A 607 20.71 -11.91 -15.40
C PHE A 607 21.94 -11.59 -14.56
N GLU A 608 23.15 -11.58 -15.15
CA GLU A 608 24.38 -11.18 -14.45
C GLU A 608 24.32 -9.74 -13.96
N LYS A 609 23.80 -8.81 -14.78
CA LYS A 609 23.56 -7.42 -14.35
C LYS A 609 22.50 -7.33 -13.25
N ALA A 610 21.45 -8.14 -13.30
CA ALA A 610 20.45 -8.20 -12.24
C ALA A 610 21.07 -8.65 -10.91
N VAL A 611 21.88 -9.72 -10.94
CA VAL A 611 22.61 -10.24 -9.77
C VAL A 611 23.60 -9.20 -9.24
N GLN A 612 24.42 -8.57 -10.09
CA GLN A 612 25.36 -7.52 -9.67
C GLN A 612 24.69 -6.33 -8.98
N LEU A 613 23.50 -5.91 -9.44
CA LEU A 613 22.73 -4.82 -8.84
C LEU A 613 22.15 -5.20 -7.46
N ASP A 614 21.82 -6.47 -7.24
CA ASP A 614 21.31 -6.99 -5.96
C ASP A 614 22.46 -7.27 -4.96
N GLU A 615 23.59 -7.80 -5.44
CA GLU A 615 24.82 -8.01 -4.67
C GLU A 615 25.43 -6.68 -4.21
N ALA A 616 25.56 -5.69 -5.10
CA ALA A 616 26.02 -4.34 -4.72
C ALA A 616 25.10 -3.65 -3.69
N SER A 617 23.86 -4.12 -3.55
CA SER A 617 22.89 -3.63 -2.57
C SER A 617 23.01 -4.30 -1.20
N SER A 618 23.82 -5.35 -1.03
CA SER A 618 23.81 -6.18 0.17
C SER A 618 25.20 -6.44 0.76
N GLY A 619 25.41 -5.98 2.01
CA GLY A 619 26.45 -6.52 2.87
C GLY A 619 26.10 -7.96 3.24
N LEU A 620 26.50 -8.90 2.40
CA LEU A 620 26.11 -10.31 2.49
C LEU A 620 26.79 -10.98 3.69
N ILE A 621 25.96 -11.45 4.62
CA ILE A 621 26.31 -12.50 5.57
C ILE A 621 26.07 -13.81 4.82
N TYR A 622 27.12 -14.57 4.55
CA TYR A 622 26.98 -15.90 3.99
C TYR A 622 26.33 -16.81 5.03
N SER A 623 25.22 -17.43 4.63
CA SER A 623 24.56 -18.44 5.43
C SER A 623 25.36 -19.73 5.34
N VAL A 624 26.17 -19.99 6.36
CA VAL A 624 26.78 -21.31 6.57
C VAL A 624 25.68 -22.23 7.08
N TYR A 625 25.40 -23.30 6.33
CA TYR A 625 24.50 -24.37 6.76
C TYR A 625 25.32 -25.57 7.22
N VAL A 626 24.93 -26.19 8.33
CA VAL A 626 25.43 -27.51 8.70
C VAL A 626 24.56 -28.54 8.00
N ASN A 627 25.14 -29.53 7.33
CA ASN A 627 24.39 -30.56 6.61
C ASN A 627 24.42 -31.89 7.38
N LYS A 628 25.41 -32.72 7.10
CA LYS A 628 25.46 -34.11 7.55
C LYS A 628 26.82 -34.52 8.09
N VAL A 629 26.82 -35.63 8.84
CA VAL A 629 27.99 -36.26 9.43
C VAL A 629 27.86 -37.77 9.30
N GLY A 630 28.94 -38.50 9.07
CA GLY A 630 28.94 -39.97 9.01
C GLY A 630 30.33 -40.57 8.87
N PRO A 631 30.49 -41.89 9.05
CA PRO A 631 31.76 -42.59 8.87
C PRO A 631 32.25 -42.47 7.43
N TYR A 632 33.52 -42.10 7.22
CA TYR A 632 34.12 -42.00 5.88
C TYR A 632 34.14 -43.35 5.15
N SER A 633 34.20 -44.46 5.89
CA SER A 633 34.15 -45.83 5.37
C SER A 633 32.77 -46.25 4.84
N ASN A 634 31.68 -45.58 5.25
CA ASN A 634 30.32 -45.87 4.79
C ASN A 634 29.54 -44.56 4.47
N PRO A 635 29.79 -43.93 3.30
CA PRO A 635 29.19 -42.62 2.97
C PRO A 635 27.66 -42.61 2.83
N GLN A 636 26.99 -43.77 2.79
CA GLN A 636 25.53 -43.86 2.77
C GLN A 636 24.89 -43.67 4.17
N GLU A 637 25.66 -43.92 5.23
CA GLU A 637 25.22 -43.76 6.60
C GLU A 637 25.46 -42.32 7.06
N THR A 638 24.42 -41.49 6.97
CA THR A 638 24.51 -40.06 7.27
C THR A 638 23.51 -39.64 8.35
N TYR A 639 24.03 -38.92 9.34
CA TYR A 639 23.33 -38.30 10.44
C TYR A 639 23.30 -36.78 10.24
N HIS A 640 22.37 -36.08 10.90
CA HIS A 640 22.35 -34.61 10.89
C HIS A 640 23.52 -34.10 11.75
N TYR A 641 24.29 -33.09 11.32
CA TYR A 641 25.49 -32.62 12.05
C TYR A 641 25.31 -32.43 13.57
N TYR A 642 24.23 -31.78 14.01
CA TYR A 642 23.84 -31.63 15.43
C TYR A 642 23.48 -32.93 16.20
N SER A 643 23.70 -34.12 15.64
CA SER A 643 23.73 -35.37 16.41
C SER A 643 25.02 -35.54 17.21
N LEU A 644 26.11 -34.85 16.83
CA LEU A 644 27.33 -34.75 17.63
C LEU A 644 27.14 -33.76 18.79
N PRO A 645 27.89 -33.92 19.91
CA PRO A 645 27.92 -32.94 21.00
C PRO A 645 28.79 -31.72 20.63
N VAL A 646 28.21 -30.86 19.78
CA VAL A 646 28.83 -29.64 19.23
C VAL A 646 27.97 -28.40 19.53
N CYS A 647 28.52 -27.20 19.31
CA CYS A 647 27.78 -25.94 19.44
C CYS A 647 26.49 -25.95 18.59
N ARG A 648 25.33 -25.84 19.24
CA ARG A 648 24.00 -25.86 18.60
C ARG A 648 23.14 -24.65 19.02
N PRO A 649 22.30 -24.10 18.13
CA PRO A 649 21.34 -23.06 18.49
C PRO A 649 20.25 -23.60 19.43
N GLN A 650 19.62 -22.71 20.22
CA GLN A 650 18.52 -23.07 21.13
C GLN A 650 17.29 -23.64 20.39
N LYS A 651 17.07 -23.23 19.14
CA LYS A 651 16.08 -23.80 18.23
C LYS A 651 16.78 -24.08 16.90
N ILE A 652 16.76 -25.34 16.46
CA ILE A 652 17.30 -25.74 15.15
C ILE A 652 16.28 -25.34 14.08
N VAL A 653 16.72 -24.60 13.06
CA VAL A 653 15.91 -24.20 11.90
C VAL A 653 16.48 -24.89 10.68
N SER A 654 15.71 -25.80 10.08
CA SER A 654 16.07 -26.49 8.84
C SER A 654 15.92 -25.58 7.61
N LYS A 655 16.85 -25.68 6.65
CA LYS A 655 16.69 -25.12 5.30
C LYS A 655 15.59 -25.92 4.58
N GLU A 656 14.76 -25.26 3.78
CA GLU A 656 13.92 -25.98 2.80
C GLU A 656 14.83 -26.57 1.72
N LEU A 657 14.65 -27.85 1.42
CA LEU A 657 15.48 -28.62 0.49
C LEU A 657 14.73 -28.88 -0.81
N THR A 658 15.45 -28.79 -1.92
CA THR A 658 15.00 -29.28 -3.22
C THR A 658 14.84 -30.80 -3.21
N LEU A 659 14.05 -31.35 -4.15
CA LEU A 659 13.87 -32.80 -4.27
C LEU A 659 15.21 -33.55 -4.45
N GLY A 660 16.18 -32.95 -5.16
CA GLY A 660 17.53 -33.51 -5.33
C GLY A 660 18.35 -33.57 -4.05
N GLU A 661 18.32 -32.51 -3.23
CA GLU A 661 18.97 -32.48 -1.89
C GLU A 661 18.31 -33.53 -0.95
N VAL A 662 16.97 -33.62 -0.94
CA VAL A 662 16.24 -34.63 -0.14
C VAL A 662 16.62 -36.05 -0.54
N LEU A 663 16.68 -36.35 -1.85
CA LEU A 663 17.11 -37.66 -2.36
C LEU A 663 18.60 -37.95 -2.10
N SER A 664 19.43 -36.90 -2.00
CA SER A 664 20.85 -36.99 -1.62
C SER A 664 21.09 -37.18 -0.11
N GLY A 665 20.00 -37.31 0.66
CA GLY A 665 20.04 -37.49 2.11
C GLY A 665 20.42 -36.22 2.88
N ASP A 666 20.32 -35.05 2.27
CA ASP A 666 20.67 -33.78 2.91
C ASP A 666 19.70 -33.42 4.04
N ARG A 667 20.24 -32.75 5.07
CA ARG A 667 19.56 -32.38 6.31
C ARG A 667 20.06 -31.00 6.77
N MET A 668 20.10 -30.05 5.84
CA MET A 668 20.69 -28.73 6.08
C MET A 668 19.93 -27.94 7.17
N ALA A 669 20.66 -27.40 8.13
CA ALA A 669 20.15 -26.50 9.16
C ALA A 669 21.03 -25.25 9.32
N GLN A 670 20.43 -24.15 9.76
CA GLN A 670 21.12 -22.89 10.00
C GLN A 670 22.19 -23.07 11.09
N SER A 671 23.42 -22.64 10.79
CA SER A 671 24.54 -22.71 11.74
C SER A 671 24.64 -21.49 12.66
N LEU A 672 25.58 -21.54 13.60
CA LEU A 672 26.00 -20.42 14.45
C LEU A 672 27.15 -19.58 13.84
N TYR A 673 27.66 -19.94 12.65
CA TYR A 673 28.77 -19.23 12.02
C TYR A 673 28.26 -17.99 11.27
N GLU A 674 28.81 -16.83 11.59
CA GLU A 674 28.51 -15.56 10.93
C GLU A 674 29.72 -15.15 10.10
N ILE A 675 29.70 -15.45 8.80
CA ILE A 675 30.78 -15.08 7.88
C ILE A 675 30.28 -13.95 6.97
N THR A 676 30.95 -12.81 7.02
CA THR A 676 30.69 -11.63 6.17
C THR A 676 31.61 -11.61 4.95
N PHE A 677 31.09 -11.22 3.79
CA PHE A 677 31.89 -11.11 2.57
C PHE A 677 33.00 -10.06 2.69
N ASN A 678 34.20 -10.40 2.22
CA ASN A 678 35.37 -9.51 2.16
C ASN A 678 35.81 -8.95 3.53
N GLU A 679 35.39 -9.58 4.64
CA GLU A 679 35.80 -9.25 6.00
C GLU A 679 36.55 -10.43 6.61
N ASN A 680 37.83 -10.22 6.94
CA ASN A 680 38.64 -11.24 7.60
C ASN A 680 38.27 -11.32 9.08
N ILE A 681 37.85 -12.50 9.53
CA ILE A 681 37.43 -12.76 10.92
C ILE A 681 38.55 -13.52 11.64
N PRO A 682 39.36 -12.86 12.51
CA PRO A 682 40.39 -13.53 13.28
C PRO A 682 39.78 -14.23 14.51
N ASN A 683 39.90 -15.56 14.57
CA ASN A 683 39.65 -16.43 15.74
C ASN A 683 38.47 -16.00 16.64
N LYS A 684 37.27 -15.89 16.07
CA LYS A 684 36.03 -15.55 16.78
C LYS A 684 35.52 -16.76 17.57
N LEU A 685 35.26 -16.57 18.87
CA LEU A 685 34.62 -17.58 19.71
C LEU A 685 33.20 -17.87 19.20
N LEU A 686 32.87 -19.15 19.05
CA LEU A 686 31.56 -19.64 18.57
C LEU A 686 30.65 -19.99 19.75
N CYS A 687 31.12 -20.87 20.64
CA CYS A 687 30.49 -21.17 21.91
C CYS A 687 31.48 -21.81 22.89
N GLU A 688 31.14 -21.75 24.17
CA GLU A 688 31.75 -22.60 25.21
C GLU A 688 30.81 -23.77 25.47
N LEU A 689 31.33 -25.00 25.42
CA LEU A 689 30.56 -26.22 25.68
C LEU A 689 31.13 -26.94 26.90
N LEU A 690 30.24 -27.40 27.78
CA LEU A 690 30.57 -28.30 28.88
C LEU A 690 30.20 -29.72 28.44
N LEU A 691 31.21 -30.58 28.29
CA LEU A 691 31.04 -31.96 27.85
C LEU A 691 30.90 -32.90 29.05
N GLU A 692 29.87 -33.75 29.04
CA GLU A 692 29.74 -34.88 29.96
C GLU A 692 30.59 -36.06 29.48
N THR A 693 30.86 -37.05 30.35
CA THR A 693 31.67 -38.24 29.99
C THR A 693 31.09 -39.00 28.78
N LYS A 694 29.76 -39.06 28.68
CA LYS A 694 29.05 -39.63 27.52
C LYS A 694 29.30 -38.87 26.22
N ASP A 695 29.43 -37.54 26.28
CA ASP A 695 29.70 -36.72 25.10
C ASP A 695 31.15 -36.90 24.63
N VAL A 696 32.09 -37.00 25.57
CA VAL A 696 33.51 -37.29 25.29
C VAL A 696 33.64 -38.65 24.60
N GLN A 697 33.04 -39.70 25.15
CA GLN A 697 33.03 -41.05 24.54
C GLN A 697 32.37 -41.07 23.15
N SER A 698 31.32 -40.27 22.93
CA SER A 698 30.69 -40.14 21.62
C SER A 698 31.58 -39.43 20.59
N LEU A 699 32.39 -38.45 21.00
CA LEU A 699 33.36 -37.79 20.14
C LEU A 699 34.55 -38.69 19.84
N GLU A 700 35.12 -39.32 20.86
CA GLU A 700 36.24 -40.27 20.75
C GLU A 700 35.92 -41.37 19.72
N LYS A 701 34.77 -42.04 19.88
CA LYS A 701 34.30 -43.03 18.92
C LYS A 701 34.13 -42.45 17.49
N SER A 702 33.60 -41.24 17.35
CA SER A 702 33.43 -40.59 16.03
C SER A 702 34.78 -40.26 15.37
N ILE A 703 35.80 -39.96 16.17
CA ILE A 703 37.17 -39.71 15.71
C ILE A 703 37.83 -41.02 15.27
N GLU A 704 37.71 -42.09 16.06
CA GLU A 704 38.21 -43.45 15.75
C GLU A 704 37.59 -44.03 14.47
N GLU A 705 36.27 -43.84 14.26
CA GLU A 705 35.55 -44.29 13.06
C GLU A 705 35.73 -43.35 11.85
N PHE A 706 36.66 -42.39 11.92
CA PHE A 706 36.96 -41.39 10.88
C PHE A 706 35.71 -40.69 10.33
N TYR A 707 34.86 -40.15 11.22
CA TYR A 707 33.67 -39.43 10.78
C TYR A 707 34.06 -38.18 9.99
N TYR A 708 33.43 -37.98 8.84
CA TYR A 708 33.46 -36.71 8.11
C TYR A 708 32.21 -35.90 8.44
N PHE A 709 32.32 -34.58 8.38
CA PHE A 709 31.19 -33.66 8.37
C PHE A 709 31.16 -32.89 7.05
N GLU A 710 29.96 -32.46 6.67
CA GLU A 710 29.72 -31.59 5.51
C GLU A 710 28.95 -30.35 5.94
N PHE A 711 29.52 -29.19 5.65
CA PHE A 711 28.85 -27.89 5.69
C PHE A 711 28.57 -27.41 4.27
N VAL A 712 27.61 -26.51 4.11
CA VAL A 712 27.33 -25.85 2.84
C VAL A 712 27.51 -24.35 3.03
N VAL A 713 28.44 -23.76 2.29
CA VAL A 713 28.77 -22.33 2.32
C VAL A 713 28.57 -21.78 0.91
N ASP A 714 27.61 -20.87 0.73
CA ASP A 714 27.27 -20.30 -0.59
C ASP A 714 26.96 -21.36 -1.68
N ASP A 715 26.20 -22.39 -1.27
CA ASP A 715 25.87 -23.60 -2.04
C ASP A 715 27.09 -24.46 -2.48
N ILE A 716 28.27 -24.23 -1.88
CA ILE A 716 29.47 -25.06 -2.05
C ILE A 716 29.58 -26.03 -0.84
N PRO A 717 29.62 -27.36 -1.06
CA PRO A 717 29.83 -28.32 0.02
C PRO A 717 31.30 -28.30 0.48
N CYS A 718 31.52 -28.03 1.77
CA CYS A 718 32.80 -28.04 2.44
C CYS A 718 32.87 -29.24 3.39
N ARG A 719 33.82 -30.15 3.15
CA ARG A 719 33.97 -31.41 3.91
C ARG A 719 35.24 -31.39 4.77
N GLY A 720 35.17 -31.98 5.96
CA GLY A 720 36.30 -32.15 6.87
C GLY A 720 36.11 -33.35 7.80
N PHE A 721 37.17 -33.76 8.49
CA PHE A 721 37.09 -34.84 9.48
C PHE A 721 36.75 -34.29 10.87
N VAL A 722 35.98 -35.07 11.63
CA VAL A 722 35.70 -34.83 13.04
C VAL A 722 36.93 -35.25 13.84
N GLY A 723 37.81 -34.29 14.13
CA GLY A 723 39.05 -34.50 14.89
C GLY A 723 40.21 -35.09 14.06
N GLN A 724 41.27 -35.51 14.77
CA GLN A 724 42.50 -36.05 14.20
C GLN A 724 43.06 -37.13 15.13
N VAL A 725 43.42 -38.29 14.56
CA VAL A 725 44.13 -39.37 15.26
C VAL A 725 45.63 -39.21 15.03
N GLU A 726 46.43 -39.21 16.10
CA GLU A 726 47.90 -39.29 16.02
C GLU A 726 48.37 -40.72 16.34
N GLU A 727 48.38 -41.59 15.33
CA GLU A 727 49.14 -42.85 15.39
C GLU A 727 50.45 -42.75 14.61
N THR A 728 51.48 -43.41 15.12
CA THR A 728 52.82 -43.38 14.52
C THR A 728 52.88 -44.18 13.22
N SER A 729 52.83 -43.45 12.09
CA SER A 729 53.35 -43.77 10.74
C SER A 729 52.30 -43.81 9.60
N ILE A 730 52.35 -42.76 8.77
CA ILE A 730 51.98 -42.72 7.34
C ILE A 730 50.47 -42.81 6.98
N ILE A 731 49.84 -41.65 6.81
CA ILE A 731 49.04 -41.33 5.59
C ILE A 731 49.29 -39.85 5.21
N PRO A 732 49.54 -39.50 3.92
CA PRO A 732 49.64 -38.11 3.47
C PRO A 732 48.30 -37.58 2.96
N HIS A 733 47.71 -36.60 3.64
CA HIS A 733 46.54 -35.86 3.14
C HIS A 733 46.80 -34.36 3.08
N THR A 734 47.24 -33.91 1.90
CA THR A 734 47.22 -32.49 1.48
C THR A 734 46.24 -32.34 0.32
N HIS A 735 45.05 -31.80 0.59
CA HIS A 735 44.08 -31.42 -0.42
C HIS A 735 44.28 -29.92 -0.76
N ASN A 736 44.56 -29.60 -2.03
CA ASN A 736 44.95 -28.25 -2.52
C ASN A 736 43.97 -27.71 -3.60
N ILE A 737 42.67 -27.77 -3.32
CA ILE A 737 41.53 -27.42 -4.21
C ILE A 737 41.18 -25.90 -4.25
N TYR A 738 41.38 -25.15 -5.33
CA TYR A 738 40.80 -23.79 -5.58
C TYR A 738 39.42 -23.91 -6.25
N ILE A 739 38.38 -23.06 -6.13
CA ILE A 739 38.20 -21.62 -5.76
C ILE A 739 37.14 -21.46 -4.64
N ILE A 740 37.19 -20.34 -3.91
CA ILE A 740 36.62 -20.12 -2.56
C ILE A 740 37.29 -21.04 -1.55
N TYR A 741 38.36 -20.51 -0.95
CA TYR A 741 39.26 -21.24 -0.07
C TYR A 741 38.68 -21.42 1.34
N VAL A 742 37.80 -22.42 1.52
CA VAL A 742 37.37 -22.87 2.86
C VAL A 742 38.34 -23.93 3.37
N ASN A 743 39.54 -23.50 3.76
CA ASN A 743 40.51 -24.39 4.39
C ASN A 743 40.11 -24.64 5.87
N ILE A 744 39.43 -25.76 6.10
CA ILE A 744 39.14 -26.28 7.44
C ILE A 744 40.43 -26.87 8.01
N SER A 745 41.30 -26.02 8.55
CA SER A 745 42.58 -26.43 9.13
C SER A 745 42.58 -26.36 10.66
N THR A 746 42.98 -27.47 11.29
CA THR A 746 43.33 -27.51 12.72
C THR A 746 44.77 -27.03 12.99
N LYS A 747 45.60 -26.87 11.95
CA LYS A 747 47.06 -26.63 12.05
C LYS A 747 47.49 -25.41 12.87
N GLU A 748 46.64 -24.38 12.98
CA GLU A 748 46.95 -23.15 13.73
C GLU A 748 46.64 -23.26 15.24
N ARG A 749 46.16 -24.42 15.75
CA ARG A 749 45.85 -24.65 17.17
C ARG A 749 46.38 -26.00 17.65
N THR A 750 46.99 -26.06 18.84
CA THR A 750 47.35 -27.34 19.48
C THR A 750 46.09 -28.12 19.84
N PRO A 751 45.98 -29.42 19.50
CA PRO A 751 44.79 -30.20 19.82
C PRO A 751 44.60 -30.32 21.34
N THR A 752 43.36 -30.16 21.80
CA THR A 752 42.99 -30.41 23.20
C THR A 752 42.85 -31.91 23.40
N LEU A 753 43.74 -32.50 24.21
CA LEU A 753 43.63 -33.90 24.63
C LEU A 753 42.34 -34.10 25.43
N LEU A 754 41.43 -34.91 24.89
CA LEU A 754 40.33 -35.50 25.63
C LEU A 754 40.93 -36.59 26.53
N LYS A 755 40.81 -36.44 27.86
CA LYS A 755 41.20 -37.46 28.84
C LYS A 755 40.01 -37.81 29.71
N ASP A 756 39.59 -39.07 29.69
CA ASP A 756 38.56 -39.58 30.58
C ASP A 756 39.18 -39.94 31.96
N ASP A 757 39.50 -38.90 32.74
CA ASP A 757 39.96 -39.05 34.13
C ASP A 757 38.78 -39.37 35.10
N GLY A 758 37.63 -39.81 34.58
CA GLY A 758 36.49 -40.38 35.30
C GLY A 758 35.68 -39.44 36.21
N THR A 759 36.12 -38.19 36.42
CA THR A 759 35.52 -37.26 37.40
C THR A 759 35.54 -35.77 37.01
N SER A 760 35.57 -35.41 35.73
CA SER A 760 35.60 -33.99 35.30
C SER A 760 34.73 -33.68 34.07
N VAL A 761 33.86 -32.67 34.20
CA VAL A 761 33.20 -32.00 33.08
C VAL A 761 34.26 -31.22 32.30
N SER A 762 34.46 -31.55 31.03
CA SER A 762 35.47 -30.90 30.19
C SER A 762 34.90 -29.64 29.52
N LYS A 763 35.43 -28.45 29.85
CA LYS A 763 35.09 -27.20 29.16
C LYS A 763 35.87 -27.10 27.85
N LEU A 764 35.16 -27.02 26.73
CA LEU A 764 35.73 -26.90 25.38
C LEU A 764 35.29 -25.59 24.71
N GLU A 765 36.27 -24.83 24.19
CA GLU A 765 36.04 -23.55 23.52
C GLU A 765 36.13 -23.70 22.00
N TYR A 766 34.97 -23.73 21.35
CA TYR A 766 34.86 -23.73 19.89
C TYR A 766 35.07 -22.31 19.35
N SER A 767 35.96 -22.17 18.37
CA SER A 767 36.18 -20.90 17.65
C SER A 767 36.30 -21.15 16.14
N TYR A 768 36.18 -20.08 15.35
CA TYR A 768 36.35 -20.11 13.90
C TYR A 768 37.13 -18.89 13.41
N SER A 769 37.68 -18.98 12.20
CA SER A 769 38.25 -17.84 11.50
C SER A 769 37.88 -17.88 10.03
N ALA A 770 37.86 -16.71 9.39
CA ALA A 770 37.64 -16.58 7.95
C ALA A 770 38.74 -15.67 7.38
N LYS A 771 39.41 -16.14 6.32
CA LYS A 771 40.45 -15.39 5.59
C LYS A 771 40.04 -15.37 4.11
N TRP A 772 39.84 -14.19 3.54
CA TRP A 772 39.47 -13.99 2.15
C TRP A 772 40.72 -13.79 1.28
N HIS A 773 40.69 -14.38 0.09
CA HIS A 773 41.73 -14.27 -0.92
C HIS A 773 41.09 -14.02 -2.29
N GLU A 774 41.64 -13.06 -3.04
CA GLU A 774 41.18 -12.75 -4.40
C GLU A 774 41.57 -13.87 -5.38
N THR A 775 40.75 -14.11 -6.40
CA THR A 775 40.99 -15.17 -7.40
C THR A 775 40.60 -14.71 -8.80
N ASP A 776 41.47 -14.95 -9.79
CA ASP A 776 41.24 -14.57 -11.19
C ASP A 776 40.12 -15.36 -11.90
N THR A 777 39.52 -16.35 -11.25
CA THR A 777 38.55 -17.25 -11.89
C THR A 777 37.14 -16.64 -11.88
N PRO A 778 36.48 -16.49 -13.05
CA PRO A 778 35.10 -16.00 -13.11
C PRO A 778 34.13 -16.89 -12.31
N TYR A 779 33.24 -16.27 -11.54
CA TYR A 779 32.23 -16.93 -10.68
C TYR A 779 31.49 -18.10 -11.38
N LYS A 780 31.14 -17.94 -12.66
CA LYS A 780 30.47 -18.97 -13.48
C LYS A 780 31.22 -20.32 -13.55
N LEU A 781 32.54 -20.31 -13.39
CA LEU A 781 33.37 -21.52 -13.47
C LEU A 781 33.62 -22.17 -12.11
N ARG A 782 33.11 -21.61 -11.00
CA ARG A 782 33.31 -22.14 -9.63
C ARG A 782 32.92 -23.61 -9.51
N ALA A 783 31.78 -23.99 -10.09
CA ALA A 783 31.27 -25.36 -10.04
C ALA A 783 32.09 -26.38 -10.86
N LYS A 784 32.90 -25.93 -11.83
CA LYS A 784 33.70 -26.82 -12.68
C LYS A 784 34.87 -27.46 -11.93
N TYR A 785 35.34 -26.81 -10.85
CA TYR A 785 36.45 -27.31 -10.04
C TYR A 785 35.99 -28.36 -9.01
N LEU A 786 34.72 -28.30 -8.57
CA LEU A 786 34.12 -29.31 -7.68
C LEU A 786 34.11 -30.72 -8.30
N SER A 787 33.85 -30.85 -9.61
CA SER A 787 33.77 -32.15 -10.28
C SER A 787 35.12 -32.82 -10.56
N THR A 788 36.25 -32.12 -10.37
CA THR A 788 37.59 -32.64 -10.65
C THR A 788 38.33 -33.15 -9.42
N THR A 789 37.72 -33.05 -8.23
CA THR A 789 38.43 -33.17 -6.95
C THR A 789 37.55 -33.82 -5.88
N GLY A 790 37.12 -35.06 -6.13
CA GLY A 790 36.28 -35.81 -5.21
C GLY A 790 36.94 -36.02 -3.84
N PHE A 791 36.25 -35.63 -2.77
CA PHE A 791 36.60 -36.01 -1.38
C PHE A 791 36.40 -37.52 -1.15
N PHE A 792 35.55 -38.15 -1.96
CA PHE A 792 35.40 -39.61 -2.05
C PHE A 792 36.01 -40.11 -3.37
N PRO A 793 36.52 -41.36 -3.44
CA PRO A 793 37.02 -41.96 -4.67
C PRO A 793 35.95 -42.03 -5.78
N GLU A 794 36.33 -41.73 -7.03
CA GLU A 794 35.43 -41.67 -8.22
C GLU A 794 34.60 -42.96 -8.46
N THR A 795 35.04 -44.09 -7.92
CA THR A 795 34.35 -45.39 -8.00
C THR A 795 33.06 -45.46 -7.18
N LEU A 796 32.88 -44.58 -6.18
CA LEU A 796 31.66 -44.49 -5.37
C LEU A 796 30.58 -43.62 -6.04
N GLU A 797 30.94 -42.47 -6.58
CA GLU A 797 29.99 -41.51 -7.19
C GLU A 797 29.38 -42.06 -8.51
N SER A 798 30.14 -42.88 -9.24
CA SER A 798 29.74 -43.46 -10.54
C SER A 798 28.51 -44.39 -10.50
N ARG A 799 28.07 -44.84 -9.31
CA ARG A 799 26.85 -45.67 -9.17
C ARG A 799 25.55 -44.88 -9.04
N ILE A 800 25.61 -43.61 -8.65
CA ILE A 800 24.43 -42.79 -8.36
C ILE A 800 23.86 -42.18 -9.65
N LEU A 801 24.72 -41.72 -10.56
CA LEU A 801 24.32 -40.90 -11.71
C LEU A 801 23.83 -41.67 -12.96
N LYS A 802 23.84 -43.01 -12.95
CA LYS A 802 23.60 -43.83 -14.16
C LYS A 802 22.25 -44.53 -14.25
N HIS A 803 21.44 -44.51 -13.19
CA HIS A 803 20.15 -45.18 -13.16
C HIS A 803 18.97 -44.23 -13.44
N ASP A 804 19.05 -42.99 -12.96
CA ASP A 804 17.86 -42.12 -12.88
C ASP A 804 17.67 -41.17 -14.08
N PHE A 805 18.61 -41.15 -15.03
CA PHE A 805 18.56 -40.24 -16.20
C PHE A 805 17.70 -40.74 -17.38
N ASN A 806 17.09 -41.92 -17.29
CA ASN A 806 16.40 -42.58 -18.41
C ASN A 806 14.86 -42.64 -18.29
N HIS A 807 14.23 -41.93 -17.34
CA HIS A 807 12.78 -42.05 -17.09
C HIS A 807 11.99 -40.74 -16.93
N VAL A 808 12.46 -39.62 -17.50
CA VAL A 808 11.65 -38.38 -17.61
C VAL A 808 11.88 -37.69 -18.98
N ASN A 809 11.22 -38.22 -20.02
CA ASN A 809 10.89 -37.54 -21.28
C ASN A 809 9.54 -38.11 -21.76
N ASP A 810 8.79 -37.33 -22.53
CA ASP A 810 7.38 -37.55 -22.94
C ASP A 810 6.40 -37.40 -21.74
N ASP A 811 5.23 -36.74 -21.73
CA ASP A 811 4.48 -35.78 -22.59
C ASP A 811 3.46 -35.06 -21.63
N ASP A 812 2.76 -33.94 -21.87
CA ASP A 812 2.57 -33.04 -23.02
C ASP A 812 2.19 -31.59 -22.56
N ASN A 813 1.85 -30.70 -23.50
CA ASN A 813 1.10 -29.42 -23.36
C ASN A 813 0.12 -29.34 -24.58
N PRO A 814 -0.82 -28.39 -24.76
CA PRO A 814 -1.37 -27.35 -23.86
C PRO A 814 -2.92 -27.29 -23.89
N GLU A 815 -3.53 -26.34 -23.16
CA GLU A 815 -4.48 -25.32 -23.69
C GLU A 815 -5.16 -24.56 -22.54
N GLY A 816 -5.36 -23.24 -22.70
CA GLY A 816 -5.92 -22.38 -21.66
C GLY A 816 -5.75 -20.88 -21.92
N ASP A 817 -5.81 -20.48 -23.19
CA ASP A 817 -5.61 -19.11 -23.62
C ASP A 817 -6.79 -18.21 -23.21
N ASN A 818 -6.53 -16.97 -22.78
CA ASN A 818 -7.50 -15.87 -22.80
C ASN A 818 -6.81 -14.53 -22.60
N GLY A 819 -6.62 -13.80 -23.70
CA GLY A 819 -5.91 -12.54 -23.74
C GLY A 819 -6.75 -11.29 -23.45
N TRP A 820 -6.08 -10.29 -22.87
CA TRP A 820 -6.15 -8.85 -23.12
C TRP A 820 -7.48 -8.10 -23.37
N LYS A 821 -7.58 -6.96 -22.67
CA LYS A 821 -8.39 -5.74 -22.94
C LYS A 821 -9.91 -5.80 -22.67
N ILE A 822 -10.28 -5.13 -21.58
CA ILE A 822 -11.43 -4.21 -21.58
C ILE A 822 -10.87 -2.80 -21.41
N ILE A 823 -11.10 -1.94 -22.41
CA ILE A 823 -10.74 -0.52 -22.37
C ILE A 823 -11.96 0.25 -21.89
N HIS A 824 -11.93 0.72 -20.65
CA HIS A 824 -12.76 1.83 -20.19
C HIS A 824 -11.91 2.84 -19.42
N THR A 825 -11.00 3.45 -20.18
CA THR A 825 -10.62 4.85 -19.97
C THR A 825 -11.16 5.62 -21.16
N ASP A 826 -11.69 6.83 -20.93
CA ASP A 826 -11.82 7.81 -22.01
C ASP A 826 -10.40 8.16 -22.46
N VAL A 827 -9.94 7.44 -23.47
CA VAL A 827 -8.61 7.68 -24.05
C VAL A 827 -8.69 9.01 -24.77
N PHE A 828 -8.15 10.05 -24.13
CA PHE A 828 -7.89 11.36 -24.72
C PHE A 828 -6.96 11.22 -25.94
N ARG A 829 -7.53 10.83 -27.08
CA ARG A 829 -6.85 10.86 -28.37
C ARG A 829 -7.09 12.22 -29.00
N PHE A 830 -6.00 12.89 -29.38
CA PHE A 830 -6.08 14.03 -30.27
C PHE A 830 -6.75 13.61 -31.58
N PRO A 831 -7.84 14.25 -32.03
CA PRO A 831 -8.36 14.03 -33.37
C PRO A 831 -7.39 14.68 -34.38
N ASN A 832 -6.96 13.91 -35.38
CA ASN A 832 -6.06 14.39 -36.45
C ASN A 832 -6.69 15.48 -37.34
N GLN A 833 -7.99 15.71 -37.23
CA GLN A 833 -8.70 16.77 -37.94
C GLN A 833 -9.31 17.72 -36.91
N ARG A 834 -9.17 19.03 -37.15
CA ARG A 834 -9.73 20.08 -36.30
C ARG A 834 -11.26 19.99 -36.35
N ALA A 835 -11.87 19.45 -35.28
CA ALA A 835 -13.32 19.48 -35.12
C ALA A 835 -13.79 20.94 -35.07
N LEU A 836 -14.51 21.36 -36.10
CA LEU A 836 -15.20 22.65 -36.16
C LEU A 836 -16.45 22.56 -35.28
N PHE A 837 -16.24 22.71 -33.96
CA PHE A 837 -17.36 22.82 -33.03
C PHE A 837 -17.96 24.23 -33.12
N CYS A 838 -19.23 24.31 -33.48
CA CYS A 838 -19.95 25.57 -33.70
C CYS A 838 -21.31 25.56 -32.98
N SER A 839 -21.47 26.51 -32.06
CA SER A 839 -22.74 27.02 -31.51
C SER A 839 -22.36 28.31 -30.76
N VAL A 840 -22.98 29.49 -30.96
CA VAL A 840 -24.40 29.87 -30.92
C VAL A 840 -25.00 29.66 -29.52
N LEU A 841 -25.49 30.75 -28.96
CA LEU A 841 -26.06 30.84 -27.60
C LEU A 841 -27.47 30.26 -27.53
N GLY A 842 -27.78 29.59 -26.43
CA GLY A 842 -29.13 29.19 -26.03
C GLY A 842 -29.21 28.91 -24.53
N GLU A 843 -30.19 29.53 -23.86
CA GLU A 843 -30.64 29.25 -22.48
C GLU A 843 -32.09 28.71 -22.49
#